data_AF-A0A2D6TVB6-F1
#
_entry.id   AF-A0A2D6TVB6-F1
#
_cell.length_a   1.000
_cell.length_b   1.000
_cell.length_c   1.000
_cell.angle_alpha   90.00
_cell.angle_beta   90.00
_cell.angle_gamma   90.00
#
_symmetry.space_group_name_H-M   'P 1'
#
loop_
_entity.id
_entity.type
_entity.pdbx_description
1 polymer ?
#
loop_
_entity_poly.entity_id
_entity_poly.type
_entity_poly.pdbx_seq_one_letter_code
_entity_poly.pdbx_strand_id
1 'polypeptide(L)'
;MKTNDICHSARDRDKAKGSLKTPVCTFILTALLLNTSCLTSEASAQNLPYGADIAQGSSTLDYTQENALHITQHTQKTVINWESFNIGEGQLTAFHQPNERAVALNRVVGNNIDPTQILGRLEANGQIIVLDSNGVFFGPNAQIDVGGLLASTGDINDQSFMQNSTINITNANTDGEIVNHGNINIKDAGIASFVSPTVVNNGYITAKLGNVVLASGAEATVDLYGDGLLEITLDKGQSQDIINTGLISASGGYVHMEAAAAADIVDNLIVNTGVITANSVSVDKQGVIKLYAQGSQTAAPSAKGISTTLNAGIIHATGYKDGAHGGNIDILGDHVALTGSSLIDASGHSGGGDIKVGGAYMGKGTTPTARYSYIDESAVILNDAIHTGNGGSTIIWSDDQTDFFGRVFSRGGANSGDGGFVETSGKNILNAYGFVDLTAEHGNKGTYLLDPENITIYGGQASAIASNDLISHWDFEEGSGTSAIDDISGYNGTITGATYSTETADSILSGQYSLAFDGSNDHVDFIDISEIENSDFTISFWARSNTLSKDQGFLYKGNHGMSQPLLIWRDDSAGGFANIGKGNSNALSALLYDGKRNYGLSSKTNTLNDTEWHHIAVSVDLTNSVMELYVDGNAQVNGLGNINNNGILNNNNIVRIGESLNGSRDLNGNIDELRIYSAALSSDQISELSGNRFTVEGLEALSQTADIVLQATDTITLDLQGDTLGLADGRSLSLQTTNGNITDISNGKIQTKRIGLSGGDVTINAGGTGSIALNSTDFDLQSGGTLTLSAGGNISVTSTNNLNLAKVSGENIFLQTTNGSADITLNDTVTSRANGNSIVIASGNNFFNNYGANALDSGDGRWLVYSSDPAQNSSLGLTGDFKRYNQDFINNSPADISENGNGFLYSIAPSITFEGKSITREYGEENPAFTSSYSGLIDGDTATSAFVGKIAYSAADATADAGTSPIKQSIGTLTSPLGYQFTFVDGNLTIEKAPLEIIANDTKREALQQNPQFTATYSGFKLTDTLDSMDTLAQFKTLAETNSKAGAYTITPYGAASKNYNFIYTDGTLSINPIAAEDNIIPPTVTATLSQNIQQPKSAGRTQDLPVSDIAVNDIETGAGNNNNDSAENKDKSTSTAEQQESNFSNITSCLASYKGSAECILP
;
A
#
# COMPACT_ATOMS: atom_id res chain seq x y z
N MET A 1 -17.53 27.64 4.35
CA MET A 1 -18.86 28.29 4.57
C MET A 1 -18.95 29.64 3.83
N LYS A 2 -20.09 30.37 3.93
CA LYS A 2 -20.20 31.80 3.58
C LYS A 2 -20.04 32.68 4.82
N THR A 3 -19.59 33.92 4.62
CA THR A 3 -19.37 34.94 5.67
C THR A 3 -20.64 35.35 6.43
N ASN A 4 -20.51 35.41 7.77
CA ASN A 4 -21.35 36.00 8.84
C ASN A 4 -21.45 34.97 9.99
N ASP A 5 -21.21 35.26 11.29
CA ASP A 5 -21.05 36.55 11.98
C ASP A 5 -19.97 36.52 13.09
N ILE A 6 -18.68 36.77 12.76
CA ILE A 6 -17.60 36.92 13.76
C ILE A 6 -17.62 38.34 14.36
N CYS A 7 -18.63 38.65 15.20
CA CYS A 7 -18.82 39.99 15.78
C CYS A 7 -19.52 40.02 17.17
N HIS A 8 -19.57 38.92 17.92
CA HIS A 8 -20.36 38.84 19.17
C HIS A 8 -19.68 38.16 20.39
N SER A 9 -18.40 38.42 20.66
CA SER A 9 -17.74 38.00 21.92
C SER A 9 -17.38 39.15 22.91
N ALA A 10 -17.45 40.41 22.48
CA ALA A 10 -17.14 41.58 23.32
C ALA A 10 -18.23 41.91 24.39
N ARG A 11 -18.99 40.92 24.88
CA ARG A 11 -20.24 41.19 25.61
C ARG A 11 -20.73 40.20 26.68
N ASP A 12 -19.85 39.48 27.39
CA ASP A 12 -20.23 38.90 28.69
C ASP A 12 -19.05 38.82 29.69
N ARG A 13 -18.68 39.96 30.28
CA ARG A 13 -17.62 40.06 31.33
C ARG A 13 -18.09 40.80 32.60
N ASP A 14 -19.39 40.73 32.92
CA ASP A 14 -20.05 41.62 33.91
C ASP A 14 -20.86 40.89 35.02
N LYS A 15 -20.34 39.75 35.53
CA LYS A 15 -21.01 38.93 36.58
C LYS A 15 -20.13 38.48 37.76
N ALA A 16 -19.05 39.20 38.10
CA ALA A 16 -18.18 38.81 39.23
C ALA A 16 -17.55 39.97 40.04
N LYS A 17 -18.24 41.09 40.29
CA LYS A 17 -17.85 42.09 41.31
C LYS A 17 -19.06 42.82 41.90
N GLY A 18 -18.99 43.13 43.19
CA GLY A 18 -20.14 43.67 43.94
C GLY A 18 -20.20 45.20 43.97
N SER A 19 -21.33 45.76 43.51
CA SER A 19 -21.88 47.05 43.95
C SER A 19 -21.00 48.31 43.80
N LEU A 20 -21.05 48.97 42.63
CA LEU A 20 -21.51 50.38 42.53
C LEU A 20 -21.79 50.85 41.07
N LYS A 21 -23.01 51.35 40.84
CA LYS A 21 -23.43 52.36 39.83
C LYS A 21 -22.92 52.29 38.36
N THR A 22 -23.86 51.97 37.47
CA THR A 22 -23.96 52.37 36.04
C THR A 22 -23.88 53.90 35.84
N PRO A 23 -23.45 54.45 34.65
CA PRO A 23 -24.25 54.35 33.41
C PRO A 23 -23.56 54.35 32.01
N VAL A 24 -24.04 53.44 31.15
CA VAL A 24 -24.55 53.65 29.78
C VAL A 24 -23.77 54.54 28.78
N CYS A 25 -23.39 53.95 27.64
CA CYS A 25 -23.52 54.62 26.34
C CYS A 25 -23.86 53.67 25.18
N THR A 26 -24.93 53.99 24.45
CA THR A 26 -25.17 53.58 23.06
C THR A 26 -25.96 54.72 22.43
N PHE A 27 -25.43 55.33 21.37
CA PHE A 27 -26.02 56.51 20.75
C PHE A 27 -26.40 56.25 19.28
N ILE A 28 -27.68 56.41 18.97
CA ILE A 28 -28.15 56.75 17.62
C ILE A 28 -28.93 58.07 17.71
N LEU A 29 -28.77 58.88 16.68
CA LEU A 29 -29.10 60.30 16.68
C LEU A 29 -30.60 60.58 16.49
N THR A 30 -31.19 61.41 17.35
CA THR A 30 -32.36 62.23 16.98
C THR A 30 -32.32 63.57 17.73
N ALA A 31 -32.39 64.68 17.00
CA ALA A 31 -32.22 66.02 17.55
C ALA A 31 -33.57 66.71 17.84
N LEU A 32 -33.69 67.38 18.99
CA LEU A 32 -34.67 68.44 19.21
C LEU A 32 -34.11 69.49 20.20
N LEU A 33 -34.37 70.78 19.92
CA LEU A 33 -33.73 71.89 20.62
C LEU A 33 -34.40 72.21 21.96
N LEU A 34 -33.61 72.55 22.99
CA LEU A 34 -34.00 73.43 24.08
C LEU A 34 -32.77 74.16 24.66
N ASN A 35 -32.87 75.47 24.84
CA ASN A 35 -31.80 76.31 25.39
C ASN A 35 -31.83 76.32 26.92
N THR A 36 -30.72 75.91 27.56
CA THR A 36 -30.36 76.35 28.93
C THR A 36 -28.84 76.52 29.01
N SER A 37 -28.36 77.76 29.09
CA SER A 37 -26.94 78.07 29.26
C SER A 37 -26.46 77.66 30.65
N CYS A 38 -25.56 76.68 30.74
CA CYS A 38 -24.78 76.39 31.93
C CYS A 38 -23.29 76.66 31.63
N LEU A 39 -22.65 77.51 32.43
CA LEU A 39 -21.22 77.81 32.29
C LEU A 39 -20.39 76.74 33.01
N THR A 40 -20.24 75.58 32.38
CA THR A 40 -19.19 74.62 32.74
C THR A 40 -17.90 75.02 32.02
N SER A 41 -16.81 75.15 32.77
CA SER A 41 -15.48 75.34 32.19
C SER A 41 -15.08 74.11 31.38
N GLU A 42 -14.86 74.29 30.07
CA GLU A 42 -14.29 73.27 29.21
C GLU A 42 -12.85 72.99 29.66
N ALA A 43 -12.65 71.88 30.39
CA ALA A 43 -11.34 71.28 30.55
C ALA A 43 -10.97 70.67 29.19
N SER A 44 -10.21 71.41 28.39
CA SER A 44 -9.71 70.93 27.11
C SER A 44 -8.87 69.67 27.33
N ALA A 45 -9.10 68.63 26.54
CA ALA A 45 -8.17 67.51 26.45
C ALA A 45 -6.81 68.06 26.03
N GLN A 46 -5.77 67.70 26.77
CA GLN A 46 -4.43 68.24 26.55
C GLN A 46 -3.70 67.35 25.52
N ASN A 47 -3.77 67.77 24.27
CA ASN A 47 -3.52 66.91 23.10
C ASN A 47 -2.02 66.61 22.80
N LEU A 48 -1.09 67.04 23.64
CA LEU A 48 0.35 66.78 23.49
C LEU A 48 0.92 66.21 24.79
N PRO A 49 2.02 65.42 24.74
CA PRO A 49 2.69 64.89 25.93
C PRO A 49 3.03 66.00 26.93
N TYR A 50 2.86 65.75 28.23
CA TYR A 50 3.12 66.74 29.28
C TYR A 50 3.60 66.12 30.60
N GLY A 51 4.06 66.99 31.51
CA GLY A 51 4.61 66.56 32.81
C GLY A 51 5.99 65.91 32.69
N ALA A 52 6.81 66.37 31.74
CA ALA A 52 8.11 65.78 31.46
C ALA A 52 9.15 66.01 32.58
N ASP A 53 9.76 64.93 33.07
CA ASP A 53 10.93 64.91 33.94
C ASP A 53 12.06 64.08 33.30
N ILE A 54 13.24 64.67 33.14
CA ILE A 54 14.36 64.05 32.40
C ILE A 54 15.26 63.31 33.39
N ALA A 55 14.89 62.07 33.69
CA ALA A 55 15.57 61.25 34.69
C ALA A 55 17.00 60.84 34.28
N GLN A 56 17.28 60.65 32.98
CA GLN A 56 18.61 60.29 32.47
C GLN A 56 18.94 60.95 31.13
N GLY A 57 20.24 61.18 30.90
CA GLY A 57 20.74 61.83 29.69
C GLY A 57 20.49 63.34 29.69
N SER A 58 20.31 63.94 28.52
CA SER A 58 19.81 65.31 28.40
C SER A 58 19.05 65.55 27.09
N SER A 59 17.92 66.23 27.22
CA SER A 59 17.04 66.63 26.11
C SER A 59 16.45 68.03 26.41
N THR A 60 15.93 68.70 25.39
CA THR A 60 15.21 69.97 25.52
C THR A 60 13.88 69.90 24.79
N LEU A 61 12.81 70.39 25.42
CA LEU A 61 11.43 70.32 24.92
C LEU A 61 10.97 71.72 24.48
N ASP A 62 10.37 71.80 23.30
CA ASP A 62 9.85 73.03 22.70
C ASP A 62 8.37 72.85 22.31
N TYR A 63 7.50 73.64 22.95
CA TYR A 63 6.05 73.72 22.75
C TYR A 63 5.64 75.06 22.09
N THR A 64 6.58 75.79 21.47
CA THR A 64 6.29 77.13 20.90
C THR A 64 5.57 77.09 19.55
N GLN A 65 5.44 75.92 18.94
CA GLN A 65 4.68 75.71 17.70
C GLN A 65 3.26 75.20 18.01
N GLU A 66 2.28 75.73 17.31
CA GLU A 66 0.88 75.34 17.48
C GLU A 66 0.67 73.88 17.04
N ASN A 67 0.05 73.06 17.91
CA ASN A 67 -0.19 71.63 17.71
C ASN A 67 1.08 70.75 17.55
N ALA A 68 2.26 71.24 17.98
CA ALA A 68 3.50 70.47 17.87
C ALA A 68 4.40 70.57 19.12
N LEU A 69 4.99 69.43 19.49
CA LEU A 69 6.06 69.29 20.48
C LEU A 69 7.34 68.82 19.78
N HIS A 70 8.40 69.62 19.85
CA HIS A 70 9.74 69.22 19.41
C HIS A 70 10.62 68.86 20.61
N ILE A 71 11.30 67.72 20.52
CA ILE A 71 12.18 67.21 21.57
C ILE A 71 13.58 67.06 20.98
N THR A 72 14.51 67.94 21.35
CA THR A 72 15.90 67.84 20.90
C THR A 72 16.71 67.08 21.94
N GLN A 73 17.07 65.83 21.62
CA GLN A 73 17.90 64.97 22.44
C GLN A 73 19.39 65.27 22.19
N HIS A 74 20.20 65.33 23.24
CA HIS A 74 21.63 65.69 23.16
C HIS A 74 22.57 64.52 23.49
N THR A 75 22.10 63.52 24.25
CA THR A 75 22.85 62.31 24.60
C THR A 75 22.44 61.10 23.77
N GLN A 76 23.32 60.09 23.62
CA GLN A 76 23.02 58.88 22.84
C GLN A 76 21.81 58.09 23.38
N LYS A 77 21.61 58.10 24.70
CA LYS A 77 20.40 57.61 25.36
C LYS A 77 19.83 58.70 26.27
N THR A 78 18.51 58.75 26.43
CA THR A 78 17.82 59.63 27.40
C THR A 78 16.61 58.88 27.96
N VAL A 79 16.28 59.13 29.22
CA VAL A 79 15.03 58.70 29.86
C VAL A 79 14.23 59.96 30.18
N ILE A 80 12.98 59.99 29.73
CA ILE A 80 12.01 61.04 30.01
C ILE A 80 10.77 60.38 30.62
N ASN A 81 10.49 60.73 31.86
CA ASN A 81 9.27 60.38 32.57
C ASN A 81 8.18 61.40 32.23
N TRP A 82 6.93 60.98 32.13
CA TRP A 82 5.80 61.80 31.70
C TRP A 82 4.58 61.60 32.60
N GLU A 83 3.80 62.64 32.88
CA GLU A 83 2.45 62.49 33.49
C GLU A 83 1.46 61.93 32.46
N SER A 84 1.65 62.24 31.17
CA SER A 84 0.93 61.64 30.04
C SER A 84 1.76 61.77 28.75
N PHE A 85 1.74 60.73 27.90
CA PHE A 85 2.40 60.72 26.59
C PHE A 85 1.41 60.74 25.41
N ASN A 86 0.22 61.30 25.61
CA ASN A 86 -0.83 61.33 24.59
C ASN A 86 -0.51 62.30 23.43
N ILE A 87 -0.76 61.86 22.19
CA ILE A 87 -0.60 62.65 20.96
C ILE A 87 -1.96 62.67 20.25
N GLY A 88 -2.72 63.74 20.42
CA GLY A 88 -4.07 63.88 19.84
C GLY A 88 -4.10 63.96 18.31
N GLU A 89 -5.29 63.85 17.73
CA GLU A 89 -5.46 63.92 16.28
C GLU A 89 -4.98 65.27 15.71
N GLY A 90 -4.28 65.21 14.56
CA GLY A 90 -3.69 66.38 13.90
C GLY A 90 -2.43 66.96 14.58
N GLN A 91 -2.05 66.46 15.76
CA GLN A 91 -0.86 66.91 16.50
C GLN A 91 0.43 66.24 16.00
N LEU A 92 1.57 66.80 16.40
CA LEU A 92 2.91 66.23 16.16
C LEU A 92 3.73 66.17 17.45
N THR A 93 4.35 65.02 17.74
CA THR A 93 5.55 64.95 18.59
C THR A 93 6.75 64.51 17.73
N ALA A 94 7.84 65.29 17.74
CA ALA A 94 8.99 65.06 16.87
C ALA A 94 10.32 65.10 17.64
N PHE A 95 11.03 63.97 17.63
CA PHE A 95 12.34 63.79 18.29
C PHE A 95 13.49 64.05 17.32
N HIS A 96 14.31 65.05 17.64
CA HIS A 96 15.57 65.36 16.95
C HIS A 96 16.73 64.80 17.78
N GLN A 97 17.26 63.65 17.38
CA GLN A 97 18.22 62.85 18.14
C GLN A 97 19.62 62.83 17.48
N PRO A 98 20.72 62.60 18.24
CA PRO A 98 22.09 62.79 17.71
C PRO A 98 22.50 61.94 16.49
N ASN A 99 21.82 60.80 16.23
CA ASN A 99 21.99 59.90 15.08
C ASN A 99 20.88 58.84 15.11
N GLU A 100 20.79 58.00 14.07
CA GLU A 100 19.78 56.94 13.93
C GLU A 100 19.86 55.81 14.97
N ARG A 101 20.96 55.73 15.73
CA ARG A 101 21.16 54.80 16.86
C ARG A 101 20.99 55.45 18.22
N ALA A 102 20.48 56.68 18.28
CA ALA A 102 20.12 57.31 19.54
C ALA A 102 18.76 56.79 20.02
N VAL A 103 18.58 56.67 21.34
CA VAL A 103 17.36 56.12 21.95
C VAL A 103 16.73 57.13 22.91
N ALA A 104 15.43 57.39 22.76
CA ALA A 104 14.62 58.10 23.75
C ALA A 104 13.65 57.12 24.41
N LEU A 105 13.81 56.92 25.72
CA LEU A 105 12.87 56.14 26.53
C LEU A 105 11.84 57.08 27.16
N ASN A 106 10.59 56.95 26.73
CA ASN A 106 9.45 57.69 27.26
C ASN A 106 8.66 56.78 28.18
N ARG A 107 8.57 57.14 29.46
CA ARG A 107 7.90 56.35 30.51
C ARG A 107 6.75 57.16 31.09
N VAL A 108 5.52 56.67 31.02
CA VAL A 108 4.41 57.26 31.77
C VAL A 108 4.56 56.91 33.25
N VAL A 109 4.45 57.90 34.13
CA VAL A 109 4.59 57.75 35.58
C VAL A 109 3.47 58.46 36.33
N GLY A 110 2.92 57.78 37.34
CA GLY A 110 1.90 58.32 38.23
C GLY A 110 0.62 57.49 38.25
N ASN A 111 -0.43 58.02 38.87
CA ASN A 111 -1.71 57.35 39.03
C ASN A 111 -2.64 57.56 37.82
N ASN A 112 -2.09 57.74 36.62
CA ASN A 112 -2.90 57.79 35.40
C ASN A 112 -3.43 56.38 35.12
N ILE A 113 -4.73 56.28 34.81
CA ILE A 113 -5.45 55.03 34.54
C ILE A 113 -5.80 54.86 33.05
N ASP A 114 -5.66 55.92 32.26
CA ASP A 114 -5.91 55.89 30.83
C ASP A 114 -4.62 55.50 30.09
N PRO A 115 -4.65 54.55 29.14
CA PRO A 115 -3.49 54.15 28.33
C PRO A 115 -2.98 55.30 27.45
N THR A 116 -1.72 55.22 27.07
CA THR A 116 -1.09 56.15 26.12
C THR A 116 -1.79 56.09 24.76
N GLN A 117 -2.41 57.20 24.35
CA GLN A 117 -3.14 57.34 23.09
C GLN A 117 -2.34 58.15 22.08
N ILE A 118 -1.89 57.50 21.01
CA ILE A 118 -1.20 58.13 19.88
C ILE A 118 -2.17 58.12 18.70
N LEU A 119 -2.83 59.26 18.48
CA LEU A 119 -3.84 59.50 17.43
C LEU A 119 -3.31 60.43 16.31
N GLY A 120 -2.28 61.22 16.62
CA GLY A 120 -1.58 62.13 15.70
C GLY A 120 -0.30 61.53 15.12
N ARG A 121 0.73 62.38 14.92
CA ARG A 121 2.03 61.96 14.37
C ARG A 121 3.14 61.88 15.42
N LEU A 122 3.96 60.84 15.30
CA LEU A 122 5.18 60.63 16.07
C LEU A 122 6.36 60.46 15.10
N GLU A 123 7.26 61.44 15.04
CA GLU A 123 8.37 61.48 14.09
C GLU A 123 9.72 61.38 14.84
N ALA A 124 10.66 60.56 14.38
CA ALA A 124 12.01 60.49 14.95
C ALA A 124 13.07 60.06 13.93
N ASN A 125 14.30 60.57 14.05
CA ASN A 125 15.41 60.11 13.22
C ASN A 125 16.14 58.87 13.77
N GLY A 126 15.89 58.49 15.04
CA GLY A 126 16.43 57.31 15.69
C GLY A 126 15.36 56.50 16.42
N GLN A 127 15.76 55.82 17.50
CA GLN A 127 14.96 54.85 18.23
C GLN A 127 14.07 55.53 19.30
N ILE A 128 12.81 55.10 19.40
CA ILE A 128 11.85 55.52 20.41
C ILE A 128 11.38 54.30 21.21
N ILE A 129 11.35 54.43 22.54
CA ILE A 129 10.68 53.49 23.43
C ILE A 129 9.50 54.23 24.10
N VAL A 130 8.37 53.55 24.23
CA VAL A 130 7.17 54.00 24.98
C VAL A 130 6.82 52.92 26.02
N LEU A 131 6.85 53.28 27.29
CA LEU A 131 6.43 52.43 28.41
C LEU A 131 5.20 53.03 29.09
N ASP A 132 4.12 52.27 29.17
CA ASP A 132 2.91 52.64 29.92
C ASP A 132 2.22 51.36 30.43
N SER A 133 2.17 51.17 31.76
CA SER A 133 1.57 50.00 32.38
C SER A 133 0.06 49.87 32.11
N ASN A 134 -0.62 50.92 31.65
CA ASN A 134 -2.04 50.86 31.33
C ASN A 134 -2.32 50.39 29.89
N GLY A 135 -1.29 50.37 29.02
CA GLY A 135 -1.43 50.04 27.59
C GLY A 135 -0.98 51.16 26.65
N VAL A 136 -0.82 50.82 25.37
CA VAL A 136 -0.45 51.76 24.30
C VAL A 136 -1.36 51.56 23.08
N PHE A 137 -2.13 52.59 22.74
CA PHE A 137 -3.09 52.59 21.64
C PHE A 137 -2.65 53.54 20.51
N PHE A 138 -2.39 53.00 19.32
CA PHE A 138 -2.17 53.78 18.11
C PHE A 138 -3.45 53.84 17.28
N GLY A 139 -4.06 55.03 17.17
CA GLY A 139 -5.37 55.21 16.52
C GLY A 139 -5.34 55.11 14.99
N PRO A 140 -6.50 54.95 14.32
CA PRO A 140 -6.58 54.69 12.87
C PRO A 140 -5.92 55.74 11.96
N ASN A 141 -5.84 57.00 12.41
CA ASN A 141 -5.23 58.11 11.66
C ASN A 141 -3.77 58.39 12.08
N ALA A 142 -3.21 57.59 13.00
CA ALA A 142 -1.88 57.82 13.53
C ALA A 142 -0.78 57.48 12.51
N GLN A 143 0.28 58.29 12.48
CA GLN A 143 1.46 58.07 11.64
C GLN A 143 2.72 58.11 12.49
N ILE A 144 3.40 56.97 12.59
CA ILE A 144 4.61 56.81 13.39
C ILE A 144 5.77 56.59 12.41
N ASP A 145 6.71 57.52 12.36
CA ASP A 145 7.79 57.56 11.36
C ASP A 145 9.14 57.68 12.07
N VAL A 146 9.72 56.54 12.45
CA VAL A 146 10.86 56.46 13.40
C VAL A 146 11.99 55.55 12.91
N GLY A 147 13.19 55.72 13.46
CA GLY A 147 14.33 54.81 13.22
C GLY A 147 14.17 53.43 13.87
N GLY A 148 13.30 53.33 14.87
CA GLY A 148 12.81 52.10 15.48
C GLY A 148 11.86 52.40 16.63
N LEU A 149 11.00 51.44 16.95
CA LEU A 149 9.94 51.57 17.96
C LEU A 149 9.96 50.37 18.90
N LEU A 150 9.99 50.62 20.20
CA LEU A 150 9.62 49.64 21.21
C LEU A 150 8.42 50.17 22.01
N ALA A 151 7.35 49.38 22.12
CA ALA A 151 6.24 49.67 23.02
C ALA A 151 6.09 48.53 24.03
N SER A 152 5.88 48.87 25.31
CA SER A 152 5.67 47.87 26.36
C SER A 152 4.78 48.35 27.49
N THR A 153 4.07 47.40 28.09
CA THR A 153 3.32 47.56 29.36
C THR A 153 4.13 47.10 30.58
N GLY A 154 5.35 46.61 30.36
CA GLY A 154 6.36 46.34 31.38
C GLY A 154 7.40 47.45 31.50
N ASP A 155 8.25 47.32 32.51
CA ASP A 155 9.24 48.32 32.90
C ASP A 155 10.68 47.91 32.57
N ILE A 156 11.48 48.89 32.20
CA ILE A 156 12.92 48.81 31.92
C ILE A 156 13.67 49.55 33.04
N ASN A 157 14.69 48.93 33.62
CA ASN A 157 15.53 49.62 34.59
C ASN A 157 16.45 50.68 33.94
N ASP A 158 16.29 51.94 34.33
CA ASP A 158 17.09 53.09 33.83
C ASP A 158 18.61 52.85 33.82
N GLN A 159 19.15 52.27 34.90
CA GLN A 159 20.59 52.08 35.06
C GLN A 159 21.12 50.99 34.11
N SER A 160 20.36 49.91 33.95
CA SER A 160 20.63 48.87 32.94
C SER A 160 20.51 49.44 31.52
N PHE A 161 19.43 50.18 31.24
CA PHE A 161 19.19 50.82 29.94
C PHE A 161 20.33 51.77 29.55
N MET A 162 20.85 52.58 30.47
CA MET A 162 21.94 53.52 30.19
C MET A 162 23.30 52.84 29.98
N GLN A 163 23.49 51.59 30.42
CA GLN A 163 24.77 50.86 30.34
C GLN A 163 24.82 49.78 29.25
N ASN A 164 23.73 49.04 29.04
CA ASN A 164 23.71 47.84 28.19
C ASN A 164 23.35 48.16 26.72
N SER A 165 23.70 47.27 25.80
CA SER A 165 23.14 47.27 24.44
C SER A 165 21.71 46.73 24.41
N THR A 166 21.49 45.61 25.12
CA THR A 166 20.18 44.96 25.29
C THR A 166 19.25 45.77 26.18
N ILE A 167 17.96 45.58 25.96
CA ILE A 167 16.87 46.10 26.76
C ILE A 167 16.20 44.92 27.47
N ASN A 168 16.13 44.99 28.79
CA ASN A 168 15.44 44.00 29.62
C ASN A 168 14.15 44.65 30.14
N ILE A 169 13.01 44.07 29.76
CA ILE A 169 11.65 44.45 30.15
C ILE A 169 11.20 43.48 31.24
N THR A 170 10.56 44.00 32.28
CA THR A 170 10.16 43.24 33.47
C THR A 170 8.84 43.76 34.04
N ASN A 171 8.05 42.93 34.72
CA ASN A 171 6.80 43.34 35.40
C ASN A 171 5.74 43.94 34.45
N ALA A 172 5.48 43.34 33.27
CA ALA A 172 4.37 43.80 32.43
C ALA A 172 3.01 43.64 33.14
N ASN A 173 2.16 44.66 33.02
CA ASN A 173 0.82 44.62 33.60
C ASN A 173 -0.07 43.63 32.84
N THR A 174 -0.69 42.68 33.54
CA THR A 174 -1.62 41.69 32.97
C THR A 174 -2.89 42.31 32.38
N ASP A 175 -3.29 43.48 32.87
CA ASP A 175 -4.46 44.23 32.36
C ASP A 175 -4.08 45.23 31.25
N GLY A 176 -2.80 45.28 30.83
CA GLY A 176 -2.29 46.21 29.83
C GLY A 176 -2.19 45.61 28.42
N GLU A 177 -2.67 46.35 27.42
CA GLU A 177 -2.69 45.91 26.01
C GLU A 177 -1.90 46.86 25.10
N ILE A 178 -1.29 46.34 24.03
CA ILE A 178 -0.75 47.15 22.92
C ILE A 178 -1.62 46.93 21.68
N VAL A 179 -2.19 48.01 21.15
CA VAL A 179 -3.15 47.93 20.03
C VAL A 179 -2.77 48.94 18.95
N ASN A 180 -2.41 48.45 17.76
CA ASN A 180 -2.15 49.29 16.58
C ASN A 180 -3.31 49.24 15.58
N HIS A 181 -3.94 50.38 15.34
CA HIS A 181 -4.86 50.62 14.21
C HIS A 181 -4.25 51.59 13.16
N GLY A 182 -3.14 52.25 13.48
CA GLY A 182 -2.51 53.27 12.64
C GLY A 182 -1.47 52.74 11.66
N ASN A 183 -0.62 53.63 11.13
CA ASN A 183 0.47 53.28 10.23
C ASN A 183 1.85 53.55 10.87
N ILE A 184 2.63 52.48 11.03
CA ILE A 184 3.95 52.49 11.68
C ILE A 184 5.04 52.19 10.63
N ASN A 185 5.79 53.22 10.29
CA ASN A 185 6.92 53.21 9.37
C ASN A 185 8.25 53.21 10.14
N ILE A 186 8.95 52.09 10.14
CA ILE A 186 10.32 51.98 10.63
C ILE A 186 11.28 52.22 9.46
N LYS A 187 12.38 52.95 9.69
CA LYS A 187 13.40 53.16 8.64
C LYS A 187 14.16 51.86 8.33
N ASP A 188 14.78 51.81 7.14
CA ASP A 188 15.52 50.64 6.64
C ASP A 188 16.46 50.05 7.71
N ALA A 189 16.30 48.75 8.00
CA ALA A 189 17.06 47.98 9.00
C ALA A 189 16.88 48.42 10.48
N GLY A 190 15.80 49.14 10.81
CA GLY A 190 15.34 49.32 12.19
C GLY A 190 14.46 48.18 12.71
N ILE A 191 13.92 48.32 13.93
CA ILE A 191 13.03 47.36 14.58
C ILE A 191 11.70 47.99 15.00
N ALA A 192 10.60 47.23 14.89
CA ALA A 192 9.38 47.41 15.68
C ALA A 192 9.26 46.26 16.69
N SER A 193 9.11 46.55 17.98
CA SER A 193 9.00 45.54 19.04
C SER A 193 7.88 45.90 20.01
N PHE A 194 6.84 45.06 20.08
CA PHE A 194 5.74 45.20 21.03
C PHE A 194 5.81 44.08 22.06
N VAL A 195 5.87 44.44 23.35
CA VAL A 195 6.01 43.47 24.46
C VAL A 195 4.92 43.74 25.51
N SER A 196 3.87 42.93 25.51
CA SER A 196 2.70 43.06 26.39
C SER A 196 1.91 41.75 26.43
N PRO A 197 1.21 41.40 27.52
CA PRO A 197 0.37 40.19 27.58
C PRO A 197 -0.64 40.07 26.43
N THR A 198 -1.27 41.18 26.03
CA THR A 198 -2.08 41.26 24.80
C THR A 198 -1.42 42.19 23.78
N VAL A 199 -1.20 41.72 22.55
CA VAL A 199 -0.71 42.52 21.41
C VAL A 199 -1.61 42.36 20.18
N VAL A 200 -2.18 43.47 19.70
CA VAL A 200 -3.10 43.48 18.55
C VAL A 200 -2.60 44.41 17.44
N ASN A 201 -2.49 43.91 16.21
CA ASN A 201 -2.27 44.70 15.01
C ASN A 201 -3.44 44.59 14.04
N ASN A 202 -4.23 45.66 13.98
CA ASN A 202 -5.29 45.89 12.98
C ASN A 202 -4.88 46.95 11.94
N GLY A 203 -3.73 47.61 12.14
CA GLY A 203 -3.15 48.63 11.28
C GLY A 203 -2.02 48.10 10.41
N TYR A 204 -1.03 48.96 10.16
CA TYR A 204 0.11 48.69 9.28
C TYR A 204 1.42 48.83 10.06
N ILE A 205 2.32 47.86 9.93
CA ILE A 205 3.69 47.91 10.46
C ILE A 205 4.66 47.57 9.31
N THR A 206 5.58 48.49 8.99
CA THR A 206 6.56 48.32 7.89
C THR A 206 7.98 48.57 8.40
N ALA A 207 8.85 47.55 8.32
CA ALA A 207 10.27 47.58 8.71
C ALA A 207 11.14 46.89 7.65
N LYS A 208 11.27 47.52 6.47
CA LYS A 208 12.05 47.00 5.34
C LYS A 208 13.53 46.78 5.75
N LEU A 209 14.11 45.64 5.36
CA LEU A 209 15.45 45.17 5.78
C LEU A 209 15.64 45.03 7.31
N GLY A 210 14.57 45.15 8.09
CA GLY A 210 14.58 45.21 9.54
C GLY A 210 13.66 44.17 10.17
N ASN A 211 13.32 44.37 11.44
CA ASN A 211 12.67 43.35 12.26
C ASN A 211 11.29 43.84 12.76
N VAL A 212 10.30 42.94 12.79
CA VAL A 212 9.05 43.14 13.53
C VAL A 212 8.89 42.02 14.55
N VAL A 213 8.78 42.37 15.82
CA VAL A 213 8.64 41.45 16.95
C VAL A 213 7.35 41.78 17.69
N LEU A 214 6.43 40.82 17.76
CA LEU A 214 5.30 40.83 18.69
C LEU A 214 5.56 39.77 19.76
N ALA A 215 5.60 40.17 21.01
CA ALA A 215 5.95 39.32 22.15
C ALA A 215 4.85 39.40 23.22
N SER A 216 4.33 38.24 23.62
CA SER A 216 3.31 38.10 24.66
C SER A 216 3.87 37.28 25.83
N GLY A 217 4.00 37.96 26.97
CA GLY A 217 4.67 37.53 28.20
C GLY A 217 4.94 38.74 29.11
N ALA A 218 5.34 38.50 30.36
CA ALA A 218 5.55 39.57 31.35
C ALA A 218 6.97 40.14 31.41
N GLU A 219 7.94 39.44 30.81
CA GLU A 219 9.33 39.86 30.71
C GLU A 219 9.91 39.53 29.32
N ALA A 220 10.83 40.35 28.82
CA ALA A 220 11.56 40.07 27.57
C ALA A 220 12.93 40.76 27.51
N THR A 221 13.85 40.17 26.75
CA THR A 221 15.15 40.76 26.40
C THR A 221 15.22 41.03 24.89
N VAL A 222 15.37 42.30 24.51
CA VAL A 222 15.39 42.77 23.12
C VAL A 222 16.73 43.44 22.81
N ASP A 223 17.36 43.11 21.68
CA ASP A 223 18.44 43.90 21.08
C ASP A 223 17.88 44.81 19.97
N LEU A 224 18.16 46.12 20.05
CA LEU A 224 17.77 47.10 19.03
C LEU A 224 18.80 47.23 17.88
N TYR A 225 19.93 46.52 17.97
CA TYR A 225 21.08 46.65 17.05
C TYR A 225 21.61 45.30 16.54
N GLY A 226 21.20 44.20 17.17
CA GLY A 226 21.50 42.83 16.78
C GLY A 226 20.39 42.16 15.96
N ASP A 227 20.31 40.85 16.08
CA ASP A 227 19.37 39.95 15.42
C ASP A 227 17.91 40.06 15.90
N GLY A 228 17.66 40.72 17.04
CA GLY A 228 16.33 41.16 17.45
C GLY A 228 15.95 40.71 18.87
N LEU A 229 14.87 39.95 18.98
CA LEU A 229 14.44 39.35 20.25
C LEU A 229 15.45 38.27 20.68
N LEU A 230 15.95 38.37 21.92
CA LEU A 230 16.94 37.43 22.45
C LEU A 230 16.31 36.39 23.39
N GLU A 231 15.29 36.77 24.17
CA GLU A 231 14.62 35.92 25.16
C GLU A 231 13.25 36.51 25.55
N ILE A 232 12.25 35.67 25.85
CA ILE A 232 11.02 36.05 26.56
C ILE A 232 10.96 35.19 27.83
N THR A 233 10.62 35.79 28.97
CA THR A 233 10.43 35.03 30.22
C THR A 233 8.94 34.83 30.53
N LEU A 234 8.62 33.61 30.94
CA LEU A 234 7.28 33.16 31.37
C LEU A 234 6.87 33.81 32.69
N ASP A 235 5.59 34.16 32.83
CA ASP A 235 4.97 34.49 34.13
C ASP A 235 3.61 33.80 34.28
N LYS A 236 3.05 33.83 35.49
CA LYS A 236 2.01 32.91 35.94
C LYS A 236 0.62 33.55 36.01
N GLY A 237 -0.21 33.17 35.04
CA GLY A 237 -1.64 33.01 35.29
C GLY A 237 -2.53 34.17 34.86
N GLN A 238 -2.34 34.69 33.64
CA GLN A 238 -3.42 35.18 32.76
C GLN A 238 -3.16 34.68 31.32
N SER A 239 -4.18 34.67 30.46
CA SER A 239 -4.05 34.31 29.03
C SER A 239 -3.15 35.32 28.26
N GLN A 240 -2.64 34.91 27.10
CA GLN A 240 -1.52 35.55 26.38
C GLN A 240 -1.78 35.54 24.87
N ASP A 241 -2.15 36.71 24.31
CA ASP A 241 -2.71 36.85 22.96
C ASP A 241 -1.84 37.69 22.01
N ILE A 242 -1.66 37.21 20.77
CA ILE A 242 -1.10 37.99 19.66
C ILE A 242 -2.04 37.89 18.46
N ILE A 243 -2.71 38.99 18.11
CA ILE A 243 -3.71 39.03 17.05
C ILE A 243 -3.27 39.97 15.92
N ASN A 244 -3.06 39.43 14.71
CA ASN A 244 -2.85 40.23 13.50
C ASN A 244 -4.03 40.09 12.54
N THR A 245 -4.80 41.19 12.36
CA THR A 245 -5.79 41.35 11.28
C THR A 245 -5.31 42.32 10.20
N GLY A 246 -4.28 43.13 10.51
CA GLY A 246 -3.69 44.13 9.62
C GLY A 246 -2.50 43.63 8.79
N LEU A 247 -1.64 44.56 8.34
CA LEU A 247 -0.42 44.27 7.59
C LEU A 247 0.82 44.37 8.47
N ILE A 248 1.71 43.37 8.35
CA ILE A 248 3.09 43.40 8.82
C ILE A 248 4.03 43.17 7.62
N SER A 249 5.05 44.02 7.45
CA SER A 249 6.02 43.88 6.37
C SER A 249 7.47 44.15 6.78
N ALA A 250 8.28 43.09 6.77
CA ALA A 250 9.72 43.09 7.02
C ALA A 250 10.50 42.54 5.81
N SER A 251 10.20 43.05 4.60
CA SER A 251 10.83 42.57 3.36
C SER A 251 12.37 42.60 3.43
N GLY A 252 13.00 41.43 3.32
CA GLY A 252 14.45 41.26 3.45
C GLY A 252 14.99 41.28 4.89
N GLY A 253 14.12 41.03 5.86
CA GLY A 253 14.41 40.96 7.31
C GLY A 253 13.52 39.90 7.98
N TYR A 254 13.13 40.14 9.24
CA TYR A 254 12.51 39.11 10.11
C TYR A 254 11.15 39.56 10.68
N VAL A 255 10.18 38.65 10.71
CA VAL A 255 8.97 38.77 11.53
C VAL A 255 8.93 37.65 12.57
N HIS A 256 8.76 38.00 13.85
CA HIS A 256 8.63 37.06 14.95
C HIS A 256 7.36 37.39 15.75
N MET A 257 6.51 36.39 15.96
CA MET A 257 5.41 36.41 16.91
C MET A 257 5.64 35.29 17.93
N GLU A 258 5.68 35.59 19.22
CA GLU A 258 5.99 34.62 20.27
C GLU A 258 5.17 34.88 21.54
N ALA A 259 4.34 33.91 21.93
CA ALA A 259 3.41 34.01 23.06
C ALA A 259 3.63 32.84 24.03
N ALA A 260 3.92 33.13 25.31
CA ALA A 260 4.57 32.18 26.23
C ALA A 260 3.68 31.70 27.39
N ALA A 261 3.46 30.39 27.53
CA ALA A 261 2.34 29.83 28.32
C ALA A 261 2.56 29.76 29.83
N ALA A 262 1.60 30.30 30.58
CA ALA A 262 1.44 30.00 31.99
C ALA A 262 1.11 28.50 32.20
N ALA A 263 1.61 27.90 33.27
CA ALA A 263 1.44 26.45 33.52
C ALA A 263 0.03 26.04 33.99
N ASP A 264 -0.84 27.00 34.33
CA ASP A 264 -2.10 26.79 35.04
C ASP A 264 -3.33 27.37 34.30
N ILE A 265 -3.21 27.72 33.02
CA ILE A 265 -4.26 28.38 32.21
C ILE A 265 -4.39 27.76 30.82
N VAL A 266 -5.61 27.82 30.28
CA VAL A 266 -5.99 27.40 28.93
C VAL A 266 -5.82 28.58 27.97
N ASP A 267 -5.37 28.28 26.75
CA ASP A 267 -5.20 29.17 25.60
C ASP A 267 -4.19 30.33 25.78
N ASN A 268 -2.98 30.12 25.23
CA ASN A 268 -2.30 31.18 24.49
C ASN A 268 -2.79 31.15 23.04
N LEU A 269 -2.97 32.32 22.42
CA LEU A 269 -3.51 32.39 21.08
C LEU A 269 -2.72 33.36 20.17
N ILE A 270 -1.96 32.79 19.22
CA ILE A 270 -1.46 33.56 18.06
C ILE A 270 -2.48 33.41 16.93
N VAL A 271 -3.10 34.50 16.50
CA VAL A 271 -4.06 34.53 15.40
C VAL A 271 -3.57 35.47 14.30
N ASN A 272 -3.32 34.92 13.11
CA ASN A 272 -3.19 35.72 11.90
C ASN A 272 -4.41 35.51 10.98
N THR A 273 -5.23 36.54 10.85
CA THR A 273 -6.24 36.68 9.79
C THR A 273 -5.85 37.75 8.76
N GLY A 274 -4.85 38.57 9.08
CA GLY A 274 -4.28 39.60 8.23
C GLY A 274 -3.19 39.10 7.29
N VAL A 275 -2.23 39.98 7.00
CA VAL A 275 -1.14 39.72 6.06
C VAL A 275 0.21 39.93 6.74
N ILE A 276 1.10 38.93 6.65
CA ILE A 276 2.49 38.98 7.12
C ILE A 276 3.41 38.81 5.91
N THR A 277 4.40 39.68 5.74
CA THR A 277 5.33 39.63 4.60
C THR A 277 6.80 39.82 4.99
N ALA A 278 7.68 38.96 4.50
CA ALA A 278 9.13 39.04 4.62
C ALA A 278 9.82 38.63 3.31
N ASN A 279 9.34 39.16 2.18
CA ASN A 279 9.82 38.77 0.85
C ASN A 279 11.32 39.06 0.67
N SER A 280 12.04 38.13 0.03
CA SER A 280 13.48 38.20 -0.24
C SER A 280 13.82 39.42 -1.12
N VAL A 281 14.87 40.15 -0.76
CA VAL A 281 15.23 41.41 -1.45
C VAL A 281 16.44 41.31 -2.37
N SER A 282 17.23 40.25 -2.23
CA SER A 282 18.39 39.90 -3.08
C SER A 282 18.78 38.44 -2.83
N VAL A 283 19.62 37.87 -3.70
CA VAL A 283 20.27 36.54 -3.52
C VAL A 283 20.69 36.28 -2.07
N ASP A 284 21.46 37.18 -1.45
CA ASP A 284 22.02 37.00 -0.11
C ASP A 284 21.07 37.46 1.03
N LYS A 285 19.80 37.77 0.73
CA LYS A 285 18.82 38.29 1.70
C LYS A 285 17.43 37.71 1.48
N GLN A 286 17.31 36.44 1.86
CA GLN A 286 16.05 35.80 2.22
C GLN A 286 15.46 36.51 3.44
N GLY A 287 14.13 36.60 3.53
CA GLY A 287 13.45 36.98 4.78
C GLY A 287 12.91 35.77 5.52
N VAL A 288 12.57 35.97 6.79
CA VAL A 288 12.14 34.89 7.69
C VAL A 288 10.87 35.31 8.44
N ILE A 289 9.97 34.37 8.66
CA ILE A 289 8.75 34.56 9.45
C ILE A 289 8.66 33.40 10.47
N LYS A 290 8.48 33.72 11.76
CA LYS A 290 8.26 32.75 12.83
C LYS A 290 7.04 33.12 13.66
N LEU A 291 6.04 32.25 13.72
CA LEU A 291 4.92 32.30 14.66
C LEU A 291 5.11 31.14 15.64
N TYR A 292 5.20 31.42 16.94
CA TYR A 292 5.40 30.38 17.96
C TYR A 292 4.61 30.61 19.25
N ALA A 293 3.52 29.86 19.43
CA ALA A 293 2.83 29.77 20.71
C ALA A 293 3.57 28.75 21.61
N GLN A 294 4.41 29.24 22.52
CA GLN A 294 5.26 28.41 23.39
C GLN A 294 4.45 27.80 24.54
N GLY A 295 4.25 26.47 24.51
CA GLY A 295 3.63 25.71 25.60
C GLY A 295 4.54 25.56 26.83
N SER A 296 3.92 25.27 27.98
CA SER A 296 4.60 25.20 29.29
C SER A 296 5.71 24.14 29.34
N GLN A 297 6.92 24.56 29.68
CA GLN A 297 8.13 23.73 29.78
C GLN A 297 8.26 22.97 31.12
N THR A 298 7.33 23.17 32.07
CA THR A 298 7.49 22.68 33.47
C THR A 298 6.31 21.87 34.01
N ALA A 299 5.27 21.67 33.19
CA ALA A 299 4.10 20.88 33.57
C ALA A 299 4.32 19.36 33.40
N ALA A 300 3.55 18.56 34.12
CA ALA A 300 3.35 17.15 33.78
C ALA A 300 2.46 17.04 32.52
N PRO A 301 2.50 15.94 31.74
CA PRO A 301 1.76 15.83 30.48
C PRO A 301 0.27 16.15 30.58
N SER A 302 -0.38 15.76 31.67
CA SER A 302 -1.80 15.98 31.95
C SER A 302 -2.15 17.35 32.56
N ALA A 303 -1.23 18.33 32.50
CA ALA A 303 -1.38 19.66 33.12
C ALA A 303 -0.66 20.77 32.32
N LYS A 304 -0.41 20.54 31.03
CA LYS A 304 0.25 21.51 30.14
C LYS A 304 -0.83 22.38 29.48
N GLY A 305 -0.81 23.69 29.74
CA GLY A 305 -1.70 24.65 29.07
C GLY A 305 -1.52 24.60 27.55
N ILE A 306 -2.64 24.59 26.82
CA ILE A 306 -2.70 24.55 25.35
C ILE A 306 -2.16 25.89 24.80
N SER A 307 -1.30 25.82 23.78
CA SER A 307 -0.76 27.00 23.10
C SER A 307 -0.98 26.88 21.59
N THR A 308 -1.86 27.73 21.06
CA THR A 308 -2.43 27.59 19.72
C THR A 308 -1.90 28.66 18.77
N THR A 309 -1.43 28.24 17.60
CA THR A 309 -1.11 29.14 16.48
C THR A 309 -2.08 28.90 15.33
N LEU A 310 -2.99 29.85 15.11
CA LEU A 310 -4.01 29.85 14.07
C LEU A 310 -3.63 30.81 12.94
N ASN A 311 -3.56 30.32 11.70
CA ASN A 311 -3.49 31.16 10.51
C ASN A 311 -4.68 30.91 9.58
N ALA A 312 -5.53 31.92 9.41
CA ALA A 312 -6.51 32.02 8.34
C ALA A 312 -6.17 33.14 7.33
N GLY A 313 -5.06 33.84 7.56
CA GLY A 313 -4.56 34.95 6.74
C GLY A 313 -3.48 34.54 5.74
N ILE A 314 -2.73 35.54 5.30
CA ILE A 314 -1.68 35.41 4.28
C ILE A 314 -0.29 35.55 4.93
N ILE A 315 0.64 34.66 4.63
CA ILE A 315 2.03 34.70 5.06
C ILE A 315 2.95 34.53 3.84
N HIS A 316 3.68 35.58 3.45
CA HIS A 316 4.57 35.57 2.28
C HIS A 316 6.05 35.80 2.66
N ALA A 317 6.94 34.91 2.26
CA ALA A 317 8.39 35.06 2.29
C ALA A 317 8.99 34.86 0.89
N THR A 318 8.45 35.52 -0.13
CA THR A 318 8.68 35.14 -1.53
C THR A 318 10.00 35.66 -2.13
N GLY A 319 10.60 34.85 -3.00
CA GLY A 319 11.85 35.07 -3.72
C GLY A 319 11.69 35.59 -5.15
N TYR A 320 10.68 36.42 -5.44
CA TYR A 320 10.27 36.79 -6.81
C TYR A 320 11.19 37.78 -7.56
N LYS A 321 12.49 37.80 -7.26
CA LYS A 321 13.50 38.56 -8.01
C LYS A 321 14.48 37.61 -8.68
N ASP A 322 14.99 37.96 -9.85
CA ASP A 322 16.01 37.22 -10.57
C ASP A 322 17.16 36.78 -9.63
N GLY A 323 17.42 35.47 -9.55
CA GLY A 323 18.42 34.87 -8.68
C GLY A 323 17.98 34.61 -7.24
N ALA A 324 16.89 35.20 -6.74
CA ALA A 324 16.48 35.05 -5.34
C ALA A 324 15.75 33.72 -5.08
N HIS A 325 15.97 33.21 -3.86
CA HIS A 325 15.29 32.05 -3.30
C HIS A 325 14.12 32.48 -2.42
N GLY A 326 13.19 31.55 -2.18
CA GLY A 326 12.20 31.68 -1.11
C GLY A 326 12.83 31.82 0.27
N GLY A 327 12.09 32.42 1.20
CA GLY A 327 12.48 32.57 2.59
C GLY A 327 12.10 31.38 3.47
N ASN A 328 12.14 31.59 4.78
CA ASN A 328 11.82 30.58 5.78
C ASN A 328 10.54 30.95 6.53
N ILE A 329 9.59 30.03 6.67
CA ILE A 329 8.33 30.24 7.40
C ILE A 329 8.12 29.12 8.42
N ASP A 330 8.19 29.44 9.71
CA ASP A 330 7.96 28.49 10.81
C ASP A 330 6.66 28.86 11.55
N ILE A 331 5.69 27.95 11.58
CA ILE A 331 4.38 28.10 12.24
C ILE A 331 4.27 26.98 13.29
N LEU A 332 4.46 27.33 14.56
CA LEU A 332 4.70 26.38 15.65
C LEU A 332 3.78 26.65 16.83
N GLY A 333 3.43 25.60 17.57
CA GLY A 333 2.54 25.66 18.74
C GLY A 333 2.55 24.33 19.49
N ASP A 334 1.74 24.21 20.55
CA ASP A 334 1.29 22.91 21.03
C ASP A 334 0.12 22.40 20.15
N HIS A 335 -0.68 23.32 19.62
CA HIS A 335 -1.63 23.10 18.52
C HIS A 335 -1.32 24.10 17.39
N VAL A 336 -1.39 23.67 16.13
CA VAL A 336 -1.23 24.54 14.96
C VAL A 336 -2.36 24.30 13.96
N ALA A 337 -2.99 25.36 13.47
CA ALA A 337 -4.10 25.28 12.54
C ALA A 337 -3.96 26.27 11.38
N LEU A 338 -4.04 25.77 10.15
CA LEU A 338 -4.17 26.55 8.92
C LEU A 338 -5.61 26.41 8.43
N THR A 339 -6.44 27.46 8.55
CA THR A 339 -7.89 27.37 8.33
C THR A 339 -8.41 28.30 7.24
N GLY A 340 -9.52 27.92 6.61
CA GLY A 340 -10.09 28.60 5.46
C GLY A 340 -9.07 28.79 4.34
N SER A 341 -9.15 29.92 3.64
CA SER A 341 -8.25 30.27 2.52
C SER A 341 -6.87 30.77 2.97
N SER A 342 -6.30 30.13 4.01
CA SER A 342 -4.92 30.32 4.49
C SER A 342 -3.93 30.18 3.32
N LEU A 343 -3.09 31.19 3.09
CA LEU A 343 -2.08 31.18 2.04
C LEU A 343 -0.68 31.39 2.62
N ILE A 344 0.16 30.36 2.51
CA ILE A 344 1.58 30.39 2.89
C ILE A 344 2.42 30.34 1.61
N ASP A 345 3.27 31.32 1.36
CA ASP A 345 4.07 31.40 0.12
C ASP A 345 5.54 31.76 0.39
N ALA A 346 6.42 30.75 0.27
CA ALA A 346 7.87 30.87 0.22
C ALA A 346 8.41 30.42 -1.16
N SER A 347 7.68 30.69 -2.25
CA SER A 347 8.15 30.38 -3.61
C SER A 347 9.21 31.38 -4.08
N GLY A 348 10.15 30.96 -4.94
CA GLY A 348 11.28 31.78 -5.38
C GLY A 348 11.66 31.62 -6.84
N HIS A 349 12.40 32.60 -7.39
CA HIS A 349 12.81 32.59 -8.79
C HIS A 349 13.86 31.51 -9.09
N SER A 350 14.84 31.35 -8.19
CA SER A 350 15.98 30.43 -8.34
C SER A 350 16.01 29.27 -7.34
N GLY A 351 14.92 29.07 -6.60
CA GLY A 351 14.67 27.94 -5.71
C GLY A 351 13.55 28.25 -4.72
N GLY A 352 12.82 27.23 -4.29
CA GLY A 352 11.84 27.35 -3.20
C GLY A 352 12.49 27.60 -1.84
N GLY A 353 11.69 28.02 -0.87
CA GLY A 353 12.08 28.20 0.54
C GLY A 353 11.61 27.06 1.46
N ASP A 354 11.95 27.15 2.74
CA ASP A 354 11.54 26.15 3.75
C ASP A 354 10.29 26.60 4.52
N ILE A 355 9.33 25.70 4.68
CA ILE A 355 8.09 25.91 5.43
C ILE A 355 7.97 24.81 6.49
N LYS A 356 7.67 25.18 7.74
CA LYS A 356 7.38 24.26 8.84
C LYS A 356 6.04 24.59 9.47
N VAL A 357 5.21 23.57 9.65
CA VAL A 357 3.91 23.62 10.33
C VAL A 357 3.93 22.56 11.42
N GLY A 358 3.76 22.98 12.67
CA GLY A 358 3.75 22.10 13.84
C GLY A 358 5.13 21.60 14.29
N GLY A 359 6.06 21.26 13.39
CA GLY A 359 7.38 20.75 13.81
C GLY A 359 8.45 20.72 12.72
N ALA A 360 9.51 19.96 12.96
CA ALA A 360 10.62 19.73 12.03
C ALA A 360 10.69 18.26 11.60
N TYR A 361 11.52 17.99 10.58
CA TYR A 361 11.66 16.71 9.90
C TYR A 361 11.63 15.50 10.85
N MET A 362 10.65 14.61 10.65
CA MET A 362 10.37 13.44 11.47
C MET A 362 10.34 13.69 13.00
N GLY A 363 9.91 14.88 13.44
CA GLY A 363 9.86 15.28 14.85
C GLY A 363 11.22 15.48 15.52
N LYS A 364 12.32 15.51 14.75
CA LYS A 364 13.69 15.42 15.29
C LYS A 364 14.38 16.79 15.38
N GLY A 365 15.28 16.92 16.37
CA GLY A 365 16.15 18.08 16.55
C GLY A 365 15.79 18.93 17.77
N THR A 366 15.85 20.25 17.61
CA THR A 366 15.56 21.24 18.68
C THR A 366 14.37 22.15 18.36
N THR A 367 13.70 21.92 17.24
CA THR A 367 12.46 22.63 16.89
C THR A 367 11.34 22.07 17.76
N PRO A 368 10.51 22.91 18.40
CA PRO A 368 9.30 22.46 19.09
C PRO A 368 8.40 21.64 18.16
N THR A 369 7.79 20.61 18.71
CA THR A 369 6.77 19.78 18.06
C THR A 369 5.39 20.11 18.65
N ALA A 370 4.41 20.29 17.77
CA ALA A 370 3.00 20.36 18.14
C ALA A 370 2.51 18.96 18.52
N ARG A 371 1.46 18.91 19.34
CA ARG A 371 0.65 17.70 19.55
C ARG A 371 -0.31 17.49 18.40
N TYR A 372 -0.92 18.58 17.93
CA TYR A 372 -1.92 18.60 16.86
C TYR A 372 -1.58 19.62 15.77
N SER A 373 -1.72 19.21 14.51
CA SER A 373 -1.47 20.03 13.32
C SER A 373 -2.61 19.86 12.31
N TYR A 374 -3.40 20.91 12.08
CA TYR A 374 -4.58 20.89 11.21
C TYR A 374 -4.42 21.78 9.97
N ILE A 375 -4.69 21.26 8.77
CA ILE A 375 -4.60 22.00 7.51
C ILE A 375 -5.87 21.77 6.65
N ASP A 376 -6.73 22.79 6.62
CA ASP A 376 -8.02 22.91 5.91
C ASP A 376 -7.93 22.65 4.38
N GLU A 377 -9.00 22.11 3.79
CA GLU A 377 -9.12 21.84 2.33
C GLU A 377 -8.82 23.06 1.43
N SER A 378 -9.10 24.26 1.95
CA SER A 378 -8.90 25.56 1.28
C SER A 378 -7.52 26.17 1.53
N ALA A 379 -6.72 25.60 2.44
CA ALA A 379 -5.39 26.09 2.76
C ALA A 379 -4.38 25.71 1.67
N VAL A 380 -3.52 26.67 1.29
CA VAL A 380 -2.54 26.51 0.22
C VAL A 380 -1.14 26.91 0.72
N ILE A 381 -0.19 26.00 0.51
CA ILE A 381 1.22 26.15 0.84
C ILE A 381 2.02 26.09 -0.47
N LEU A 382 2.80 27.14 -0.74
CA LEU A 382 3.61 27.30 -1.95
C LEU A 382 5.08 27.50 -1.57
N ASN A 383 5.96 26.68 -2.12
CA ASN A 383 7.40 26.91 -2.14
C ASN A 383 8.01 26.40 -3.45
N ASP A 384 7.42 26.82 -4.56
CA ASP A 384 7.88 26.50 -5.91
C ASP A 384 9.22 27.19 -6.24
N ALA A 385 10.03 26.53 -7.08
CA ALA A 385 10.99 27.22 -7.93
C ALA A 385 10.31 27.64 -9.24
N ILE A 386 10.29 28.93 -9.56
CA ILE A 386 9.55 29.43 -10.73
C ILE A 386 10.36 29.24 -12.02
N HIS A 387 11.62 29.67 -12.05
CA HIS A 387 12.43 29.69 -13.28
C HIS A 387 13.54 28.64 -13.26
N THR A 388 14.30 28.55 -12.17
CA THR A 388 15.47 27.65 -12.06
C THR A 388 15.60 27.14 -10.63
N GLY A 389 16.36 26.07 -10.42
CA GLY A 389 16.63 25.53 -9.09
C GLY A 389 15.50 24.63 -8.59
N ASN A 390 15.70 24.06 -7.41
CA ASN A 390 14.84 23.00 -6.90
C ASN A 390 13.66 23.58 -6.10
N GLY A 391 12.57 22.82 -6.07
CA GLY A 391 11.44 23.12 -5.17
C GLY A 391 11.87 23.14 -3.70
N GLY A 392 11.09 23.82 -2.87
CA GLY A 392 11.37 24.01 -1.45
C GLY A 392 11.15 22.77 -0.59
N SER A 393 11.27 22.95 0.73
CA SER A 393 10.98 21.93 1.74
C SER A 393 9.75 22.32 2.55
N THR A 394 8.74 21.46 2.64
CA THR A 394 7.56 21.67 3.50
C THR A 394 7.45 20.54 4.51
N ILE A 395 7.50 20.87 5.80
CA ILE A 395 7.26 19.92 6.88
C ILE A 395 5.93 20.24 7.56
N ILE A 396 5.04 19.27 7.63
CA ILE A 396 3.85 19.27 8.49
C ILE A 396 4.05 18.12 9.48
N TRP A 397 4.19 18.44 10.77
CA TRP A 397 4.49 17.45 11.81
C TRP A 397 3.63 17.62 13.06
N SER A 398 3.33 16.52 13.75
CA SER A 398 2.95 16.54 15.16
C SER A 398 3.28 15.24 15.93
N ASP A 399 3.34 15.32 17.25
CA ASP A 399 3.73 14.23 18.17
C ASP A 399 2.57 13.35 18.63
N ASP A 400 1.33 13.80 18.47
CA ASP A 400 0.13 12.97 18.66
C ASP A 400 -0.56 12.73 17.32
N GLN A 401 -1.06 13.77 16.65
CA GLN A 401 -1.95 13.60 15.51
C GLN A 401 -1.89 14.73 14.46
N THR A 402 -1.72 14.38 13.17
CA THR A 402 -1.57 15.34 12.05
C THR A 402 -2.68 15.15 11.02
N ASP A 403 -3.27 16.27 10.61
CA ASP A 403 -4.42 16.37 9.74
C ASP A 403 -4.13 17.26 8.54
N PHE A 404 -4.25 16.69 7.35
CA PHE A 404 -3.87 17.37 6.11
C PHE A 404 -4.91 17.13 5.02
N PHE A 405 -5.75 18.14 4.76
CA PHE A 405 -6.69 18.21 3.64
C PHE A 405 -6.27 19.24 2.58
N GLY A 406 -5.44 20.22 2.96
CA GLY A 406 -5.02 21.32 2.10
C GLY A 406 -4.06 20.93 0.97
N ARG A 407 -3.34 21.93 0.44
CA ARG A 407 -2.62 21.80 -0.84
C ARG A 407 -1.19 22.32 -0.77
N VAL A 408 -0.20 21.49 -1.08
CA VAL A 408 1.23 21.83 -1.08
C VAL A 408 1.78 21.79 -2.51
N PHE A 409 2.52 22.84 -2.90
CA PHE A 409 3.21 22.93 -4.20
C PHE A 409 4.69 23.27 -3.98
N SER A 410 5.57 22.35 -4.37
CA SER A 410 7.02 22.47 -4.19
C SER A 410 7.74 22.04 -5.48
N ARG A 411 7.39 22.67 -6.61
CA ARG A 411 7.84 22.24 -7.94
C ARG A 411 9.24 22.71 -8.30
N GLY A 412 9.88 21.95 -9.18
CA GLY A 412 11.19 22.28 -9.76
C GLY A 412 11.12 23.34 -10.87
N GLY A 413 12.16 24.17 -10.98
CA GLY A 413 12.19 25.35 -11.85
C GLY A 413 12.01 25.02 -13.33
N ALA A 414 11.12 25.78 -14.00
CA ALA A 414 10.67 25.53 -15.38
C ALA A 414 11.76 25.49 -16.47
N ASN A 415 13.00 25.89 -16.18
CA ASN A 415 14.15 25.78 -17.10
C ASN A 415 15.19 24.75 -16.65
N SER A 416 15.21 24.36 -15.37
CA SER A 416 16.14 23.41 -14.76
C SER A 416 15.91 23.31 -13.25
N GLY A 417 15.89 22.10 -12.69
CA GLY A 417 15.85 21.86 -11.25
C GLY A 417 14.94 20.69 -10.89
N ASP A 418 15.19 20.06 -9.75
CA ASP A 418 14.39 18.95 -9.24
C ASP A 418 13.17 19.44 -8.45
N GLY A 419 12.17 18.57 -8.27
CA GLY A 419 11.07 18.82 -7.33
C GLY A 419 11.58 18.89 -5.88
N GLY A 420 10.78 19.52 -5.03
CA GLY A 420 11.08 19.75 -3.63
C GLY A 420 10.88 18.53 -2.73
N PHE A 421 10.82 18.79 -1.43
CA PHE A 421 10.56 17.79 -0.41
C PHE A 421 9.30 18.16 0.39
N VAL A 422 8.44 17.19 0.64
CA VAL A 422 7.30 17.37 1.55
C VAL A 422 7.23 16.22 2.54
N GLU A 423 6.98 16.56 3.79
CA GLU A 423 6.59 15.62 4.84
C GLU A 423 5.23 16.02 5.42
N THR A 424 4.33 15.05 5.56
CA THR A 424 3.12 15.17 6.40
C THR A 424 3.07 13.95 7.32
N SER A 425 3.39 14.13 8.59
CA SER A 425 3.58 13.02 9.54
C SER A 425 3.03 13.37 10.91
N GLY A 426 2.16 12.51 11.45
CA GLY A 426 1.76 12.55 12.86
C GLY A 426 2.28 11.30 13.55
N LYS A 427 3.04 11.46 14.64
CA LYS A 427 3.81 10.38 15.25
C LYS A 427 2.96 9.19 15.67
N ASN A 428 1.73 9.42 16.17
CA ASN A 428 0.81 8.34 16.50
C ASN A 428 -0.23 8.18 15.39
N ILE A 429 -0.98 9.25 15.07
CA ILE A 429 -2.08 9.24 14.08
C ILE A 429 -1.79 10.23 12.94
N LEU A 430 -2.12 9.84 11.71
CA LEU A 430 -1.93 10.66 10.52
C LEU A 430 -3.08 10.44 9.53
N ASN A 431 -3.87 11.49 9.29
CA ASN A 431 -4.81 11.53 8.17
C ASN A 431 -4.32 12.57 7.15
N ALA A 432 -3.84 12.10 6.00
CA ALA A 432 -3.32 12.96 4.93
C ALA A 432 -4.06 12.68 3.61
N TYR A 433 -5.19 13.38 3.45
CA TYR A 433 -6.06 13.35 2.27
C TYR A 433 -5.76 14.49 1.27
N GLY A 434 -4.94 15.45 1.68
CA GLY A 434 -4.59 16.66 0.92
C GLY A 434 -3.70 16.40 -0.30
N PHE A 435 -3.60 17.42 -1.14
CA PHE A 435 -2.94 17.34 -2.45
C PHE A 435 -1.50 17.87 -2.41
N VAL A 436 -0.56 17.13 -3.00
CA VAL A 436 0.86 17.51 -3.06
C VAL A 436 1.38 17.45 -4.50
N ASP A 437 2.02 18.53 -4.98
CA ASP A 437 2.62 18.65 -6.31
C ASP A 437 4.13 18.93 -6.23
N LEU A 438 4.94 17.89 -6.49
CA LEU A 438 6.41 17.94 -6.52
C LEU A 438 6.96 17.75 -7.94
N THR A 439 6.18 18.11 -8.96
CA THR A 439 6.59 17.94 -10.34
C THR A 439 7.79 18.81 -10.72
N ALA A 440 8.57 18.34 -11.71
CA ALA A 440 9.66 19.07 -12.32
C ALA A 440 9.66 18.77 -13.82
N GLU A 441 9.79 19.80 -14.67
CA GLU A 441 9.77 19.61 -16.13
C GLU A 441 11.13 19.13 -16.66
N HIS A 442 12.23 19.55 -16.01
CA HIS A 442 13.61 19.38 -16.50
C HIS A 442 14.57 18.85 -15.41
N GLY A 443 14.04 18.13 -14.41
CA GLY A 443 14.80 17.49 -13.34
C GLY A 443 14.09 16.24 -12.82
N ASN A 444 14.57 15.68 -11.71
CA ASN A 444 13.88 14.61 -11.00
C ASN A 444 12.62 15.18 -10.32
N LYS A 445 11.54 14.40 -10.18
CA LYS A 445 10.42 14.82 -9.31
C LYS A 445 10.83 14.72 -7.84
N GLY A 446 10.15 15.48 -6.99
CA GLY A 446 10.44 15.52 -5.57
C GLY A 446 9.93 14.30 -4.79
N THR A 447 10.17 14.31 -3.49
CA THR A 447 9.83 13.20 -2.58
C THR A 447 8.77 13.62 -1.56
N TYR A 448 7.73 12.80 -1.41
CA TYR A 448 6.71 12.93 -0.37
C TYR A 448 6.90 11.85 0.69
N LEU A 449 7.07 12.25 1.96
CA LEU A 449 7.29 11.40 3.12
C LEU A 449 6.07 11.39 4.05
N LEU A 450 5.66 10.20 4.47
CA LEU A 450 4.73 9.94 5.56
C LEU A 450 5.45 9.05 6.60
N ASP A 451 5.58 9.48 7.87
CA ASP A 451 6.33 8.78 8.95
C ASP A 451 5.55 8.63 10.30
N PRO A 452 4.34 8.04 10.34
CA PRO A 452 3.60 7.74 11.58
C PRO A 452 4.08 6.46 12.30
N GLU A 453 3.47 6.08 13.43
CA GLU A 453 3.80 4.81 14.10
C GLU A 453 3.41 3.59 13.25
N ASN A 454 2.25 3.64 12.60
CA ASN A 454 1.73 2.58 11.71
C ASN A 454 1.12 3.18 10.44
N ILE A 455 1.20 2.46 9.32
CA ILE A 455 0.48 2.79 8.08
C ILE A 455 -0.41 1.62 7.67
N THR A 456 -1.69 1.89 7.41
CA THR A 456 -2.58 0.96 6.70
C THR A 456 -2.97 1.54 5.36
N ILE A 457 -2.59 0.87 4.26
CA ILE A 457 -3.00 1.22 2.90
C ILE A 457 -4.20 0.35 2.54
N TYR A 458 -5.36 0.98 2.41
CA TYR A 458 -6.64 0.35 2.11
C TYR A 458 -7.01 0.53 0.64
N GLY A 459 -7.38 -0.58 0.00
CA GLY A 459 -7.93 -0.58 -1.34
C GLY A 459 -9.42 -0.93 -1.32
N GLY A 460 -10.14 -0.46 -2.32
CA GLY A 460 -11.59 -0.44 -2.39
C GLY A 460 -12.04 0.99 -2.68
N GLN A 461 -12.98 1.14 -3.62
CA GLN A 461 -13.69 2.40 -3.85
C GLN A 461 -14.33 2.85 -2.52
N ALA A 462 -13.81 3.93 -1.94
CA ALA A 462 -14.46 4.59 -0.83
C ALA A 462 -15.87 4.97 -1.29
N SER A 463 -16.88 4.32 -0.71
CA SER A 463 -18.28 4.65 -0.98
C SER A 463 -18.59 5.94 -0.24
N ALA A 464 -18.07 7.05 -0.77
CA ALA A 464 -17.99 8.35 -0.11
C ALA A 464 -19.30 8.65 0.62
N ILE A 465 -19.22 8.81 1.93
CA ILE A 465 -20.38 8.99 2.81
C ILE A 465 -21.13 10.23 2.32
N ALA A 466 -22.24 10.02 1.62
CA ALA A 466 -22.89 11.09 0.90
C ALA A 466 -23.39 12.12 1.91
N SER A 467 -23.02 13.39 1.73
CA SER A 467 -23.29 14.42 2.75
C SER A 467 -24.79 14.73 2.94
N ASN A 468 -25.65 14.13 2.12
CA ASN A 468 -27.11 14.12 2.27
C ASN A 468 -27.66 12.99 3.15
N ASP A 469 -26.83 12.01 3.54
CA ASP A 469 -27.21 10.88 4.39
C ASP A 469 -26.82 11.12 5.86
N LEU A 470 -26.02 12.14 6.18
CA LEU A 470 -25.79 12.62 7.54
C LEU A 470 -26.98 13.48 7.97
N ILE A 471 -27.71 13.06 9.01
CA ILE A 471 -28.84 13.82 9.58
C ILE A 471 -28.31 14.88 10.54
N SER A 472 -27.39 14.49 11.43
CA SER A 472 -26.95 15.28 12.56
C SER A 472 -25.57 14.87 13.03
N HIS A 473 -24.79 15.85 13.48
CA HIS A 473 -23.43 15.72 14.01
C HIS A 473 -23.29 16.73 15.16
N TRP A 474 -22.88 16.24 16.34
CA TRP A 474 -22.41 17.06 17.46
C TRP A 474 -20.93 16.73 17.67
N ASP A 475 -20.06 17.72 17.47
CA ASP A 475 -18.63 17.62 17.77
C ASP A 475 -18.34 17.73 19.28
N PHE A 476 -19.15 18.52 20.00
CA PHE A 476 -19.02 18.95 21.40
C PHE A 476 -17.97 20.06 21.63
N GLU A 477 -17.65 20.84 20.59
CA GLU A 477 -16.62 21.89 20.60
C GLU A 477 -16.99 23.19 21.31
N GLU A 478 -18.16 23.30 21.96
CA GLU A 478 -18.57 24.58 22.57
C GLU A 478 -17.72 24.99 23.78
N GLY A 479 -17.00 24.03 24.39
CA GLY A 479 -16.07 24.20 25.52
C GLY A 479 -16.71 24.67 26.84
N SER A 480 -17.93 25.22 26.80
CA SER A 480 -18.68 25.68 27.97
C SER A 480 -20.17 25.86 27.65
N GLY A 481 -21.04 25.59 28.61
CA GLY A 481 -22.47 25.86 28.49
C GLY A 481 -23.34 24.74 29.03
N THR A 482 -24.56 24.65 28.52
CA THR A 482 -25.54 23.58 28.83
C THR A 482 -26.24 23.09 27.56
N SER A 483 -25.60 23.21 26.40
CA SER A 483 -26.20 22.88 25.11
C SER A 483 -25.15 22.36 24.13
N ALA A 484 -25.36 21.15 23.65
CA ALA A 484 -24.62 20.61 22.50
C ALA A 484 -25.32 21.08 21.22
N ILE A 485 -24.57 21.58 20.25
CA ILE A 485 -25.02 22.16 18.99
C ILE A 485 -24.91 21.10 17.90
N ASP A 486 -25.92 21.03 17.03
CA ASP A 486 -25.87 20.17 15.86
C ASP A 486 -25.45 21.00 14.64
N ASP A 487 -24.30 20.66 14.05
CA ASP A 487 -23.70 21.40 12.93
C ASP A 487 -24.47 21.27 11.60
N ILE A 488 -25.37 20.30 11.51
CA ILE A 488 -26.00 19.89 10.26
C ILE A 488 -27.42 20.44 10.11
N SER A 489 -28.32 20.22 11.07
CA SER A 489 -29.75 20.53 10.91
C SER A 489 -30.47 21.17 12.11
N GLY A 490 -29.76 21.37 13.23
CA GLY A 490 -30.24 22.07 14.43
C GLY A 490 -30.89 21.19 15.50
N TYR A 491 -30.58 19.89 15.55
CA TYR A 491 -30.99 18.95 16.62
C TYR A 491 -30.27 19.18 17.97
N ASN A 492 -30.09 20.44 18.38
CA ASN A 492 -29.32 20.81 19.57
C ASN A 492 -29.81 20.10 20.84
N GLY A 493 -28.86 19.56 21.60
CA GLY A 493 -29.07 18.88 22.87
C GLY A 493 -29.06 19.83 24.07
N THR A 494 -29.67 19.40 25.17
CA THR A 494 -29.59 20.07 26.48
C THR A 494 -28.74 19.25 27.44
N ILE A 495 -27.59 19.80 27.83
CA ILE A 495 -26.62 19.13 28.72
C ILE A 495 -27.05 19.32 30.18
N THR A 496 -27.08 18.24 30.93
CA THR A 496 -27.37 18.20 32.37
C THR A 496 -26.24 17.45 33.09
N GLY A 497 -25.58 18.13 34.03
CA GLY A 497 -24.53 17.53 34.88
C GLY A 497 -23.16 17.40 34.21
N ALA A 498 -23.12 16.78 33.03
CA ALA A 498 -21.91 16.57 32.22
C ALA A 498 -21.16 17.88 31.92
N THR A 499 -19.84 17.80 31.75
CA THR A 499 -18.93 18.94 31.57
C THR A 499 -17.95 18.74 30.42
N TYR A 500 -17.66 19.80 29.68
CA TYR A 500 -16.62 19.79 28.64
C TYR A 500 -15.24 19.44 29.20
N SER A 501 -14.46 18.73 28.39
CA SER A 501 -13.20 18.07 28.76
C SER A 501 -12.18 18.24 27.65
N THR A 502 -10.94 18.61 27.99
CA THR A 502 -9.81 18.66 27.04
C THR A 502 -9.11 17.30 26.88
N GLU A 503 -9.64 16.23 27.50
CA GLU A 503 -9.37 14.85 27.06
C GLU A 503 -10.35 14.54 25.93
N THR A 504 -9.88 14.55 24.68
CA THR A 504 -10.62 14.28 23.43
C THR A 504 -10.21 12.95 22.79
N ALA A 505 -11.03 12.44 21.88
CA ALA A 505 -10.91 11.12 21.27
C ALA A 505 -9.87 11.01 20.16
N ASP A 506 -9.98 11.88 19.17
CA ASP A 506 -9.30 11.80 17.89
C ASP A 506 -9.35 13.20 17.29
N SER A 507 -8.28 14.01 17.42
CA SER A 507 -8.29 15.47 17.19
C SER A 507 -8.54 15.92 15.74
N ILE A 508 -8.78 14.97 14.84
CA ILE A 508 -9.12 15.12 13.42
C ILE A 508 -10.63 15.05 13.21
N LEU A 509 -11.30 14.48 14.20
CA LEU A 509 -12.73 14.36 14.34
C LEU A 509 -13.18 15.32 15.48
N SER A 510 -12.66 15.15 16.69
CA SER A 510 -13.12 15.77 17.95
C SER A 510 -12.26 16.95 18.47
N GLY A 511 -12.01 17.96 17.63
CA GLY A 511 -11.31 19.22 17.94
C GLY A 511 -10.55 19.39 19.29
N GLN A 512 -11.01 20.32 20.12
CA GLN A 512 -10.45 20.74 21.41
C GLN A 512 -11.22 20.20 22.63
N TYR A 513 -12.49 19.81 22.51
CA TYR A 513 -13.37 19.47 23.63
C TYR A 513 -14.29 18.26 23.42
N SER A 514 -14.17 17.29 24.33
CA SER A 514 -15.17 16.23 24.51
C SER A 514 -16.19 16.60 25.55
N LEU A 515 -17.28 15.82 25.63
CA LEU A 515 -18.17 15.84 26.79
C LEU A 515 -17.84 14.72 27.79
N ALA A 516 -17.63 15.06 29.06
CA ALA A 516 -17.29 14.12 30.14
C ALA A 516 -18.42 13.97 31.18
N PHE A 517 -18.54 12.76 31.72
CA PHE A 517 -19.62 12.28 32.58
C PHE A 517 -19.06 11.62 33.85
N ASP A 518 -19.57 11.97 35.04
CA ASP A 518 -18.98 11.61 36.35
C ASP A 518 -19.31 10.20 36.86
N GLY A 519 -20.24 9.50 36.21
CA GLY A 519 -20.81 8.24 36.69
C GLY A 519 -22.11 8.39 37.49
N SER A 520 -22.73 9.57 37.52
CA SER A 520 -23.97 9.84 38.26
C SER A 520 -24.79 10.91 37.54
N ASN A 521 -26.05 10.63 37.16
CA ASN A 521 -27.06 11.57 36.65
C ASN A 521 -26.73 12.47 35.43
N ASP A 522 -25.50 12.42 34.92
CA ASP A 522 -25.00 13.25 33.82
C ASP A 522 -25.52 12.76 32.46
N HIS A 523 -26.11 13.65 31.66
CA HIS A 523 -26.70 13.31 30.36
C HIS A 523 -26.84 14.51 29.41
N VAL A 524 -27.08 14.23 28.13
CA VAL A 524 -27.58 15.22 27.15
C VAL A 524 -28.91 14.74 26.58
N ASP A 525 -29.92 15.61 26.57
CA ASP A 525 -31.22 15.37 25.93
C ASP A 525 -31.31 16.08 24.58
N PHE A 526 -31.30 15.31 23.48
CA PHE A 526 -31.63 15.79 22.14
C PHE A 526 -33.12 15.62 21.85
N ILE A 527 -33.68 16.43 20.96
CA ILE A 527 -35.10 16.29 20.57
C ILE A 527 -35.36 15.00 19.76
N ASP A 528 -36.61 14.75 19.42
CA ASP A 528 -37.01 13.58 18.64
C ASP A 528 -36.46 13.64 17.20
N ILE A 529 -35.45 12.82 16.92
CA ILE A 529 -34.98 12.55 15.55
C ILE A 529 -35.90 11.51 14.92
N SER A 530 -36.68 11.92 13.93
CA SER A 530 -37.73 11.13 13.28
C SER A 530 -37.23 10.32 12.08
N GLU A 531 -36.11 10.77 11.51
CA GLU A 531 -35.49 10.32 10.28
C GLU A 531 -34.89 8.91 10.38
N ILE A 532 -34.75 8.39 11.60
CA ILE A 532 -34.35 7.02 11.95
C ILE A 532 -35.54 6.11 12.36
N GLU A 533 -36.79 6.59 12.32
CA GLU A 533 -37.97 5.79 12.63
C GLU A 533 -38.43 4.95 11.41
N ASN A 534 -38.21 3.63 11.46
CA ASN A 534 -38.58 2.65 10.41
C ASN A 534 -37.81 2.80 9.08
N SER A 535 -36.65 3.46 9.11
CA SER A 535 -35.68 3.66 8.03
C SER A 535 -34.37 2.91 8.29
N ASP A 536 -33.53 2.78 7.27
CA ASP A 536 -32.13 2.38 7.43
C ASP A 536 -31.37 3.51 8.15
N PHE A 537 -30.49 3.20 9.09
CA PHE A 537 -29.73 4.22 9.83
C PHE A 537 -28.39 3.73 10.38
N THR A 538 -27.50 4.68 10.70
CA THR A 538 -26.26 4.41 11.45
C THR A 538 -26.09 5.44 12.54
N ILE A 539 -25.63 5.00 13.71
CA ILE A 539 -25.14 5.89 14.77
C ILE A 539 -23.64 5.60 14.96
N SER A 540 -22.84 6.65 15.01
CA SER A 540 -21.38 6.65 15.17
C SER A 540 -21.01 7.65 16.27
N PHE A 541 -20.07 7.33 17.15
CA PHE A 541 -19.50 8.26 18.14
C PHE A 541 -18.18 7.71 18.66
N TRP A 542 -17.32 8.56 19.18
CA TRP A 542 -16.19 8.11 20.00
C TRP A 542 -16.60 8.05 21.47
N ALA A 543 -16.06 7.08 22.21
CA ALA A 543 -16.27 7.01 23.66
C ALA A 543 -15.07 6.44 24.42
N ARG A 544 -14.87 6.98 25.62
CA ARG A 544 -13.93 6.51 26.65
C ARG A 544 -14.72 6.07 27.87
N SER A 545 -14.37 4.94 28.48
CA SER A 545 -15.19 4.33 29.53
C SER A 545 -14.33 3.86 30.70
N ASN A 546 -14.39 4.64 31.79
CA ASN A 546 -13.61 4.42 33.02
C ASN A 546 -14.18 3.26 33.86
N THR A 547 -13.49 2.94 34.95
CA THR A 547 -13.79 1.87 35.94
C THR A 547 -15.28 1.51 36.10
N LEU A 548 -15.71 0.36 35.56
CA LEU A 548 -17.07 -0.12 35.77
C LEU A 548 -17.30 -0.57 37.22
N SER A 549 -18.40 -0.08 37.79
CA SER A 549 -19.00 -0.50 39.06
C SER A 549 -20.51 -0.78 38.94
N LYS A 550 -21.06 -0.54 37.76
CA LYS A 550 -22.43 -0.73 37.26
C LYS A 550 -22.38 -0.66 35.73
N ASP A 551 -23.43 -1.10 35.05
CA ASP A 551 -23.60 -0.88 33.60
C ASP A 551 -23.48 0.61 33.24
N GLN A 552 -22.85 0.94 32.12
CA GLN A 552 -22.69 2.32 31.62
C GLN A 552 -23.35 2.48 30.25
N GLY A 553 -24.26 3.43 30.09
CA GLY A 553 -25.02 3.68 28.86
C GLY A 553 -24.43 4.84 28.06
N PHE A 554 -24.08 4.58 26.81
CA PHE A 554 -23.59 5.61 25.90
C PHE A 554 -24.74 6.37 25.25
N LEU A 555 -25.72 5.66 24.67
CA LEU A 555 -26.85 6.25 23.94
C LEU A 555 -28.17 5.49 24.15
N TYR A 556 -29.28 6.21 24.17
CA TYR A 556 -30.64 5.68 24.34
C TYR A 556 -31.69 6.49 23.53
N LYS A 557 -32.67 5.81 22.91
CA LYS A 557 -33.93 6.41 22.40
C LYS A 557 -35.08 5.47 22.74
N GLY A 558 -36.13 5.94 23.41
CA GLY A 558 -37.28 5.08 23.76
C GLY A 558 -38.05 5.53 25.01
N ASN A 559 -38.92 4.65 25.53
CA ASN A 559 -39.79 4.96 26.67
C ASN A 559 -39.52 4.07 27.90
N HIS A 560 -39.72 4.64 29.10
CA HIS A 560 -39.57 3.96 30.38
C HIS A 560 -40.39 2.66 30.46
N GLY A 561 -39.74 1.54 30.77
CA GLY A 561 -40.41 0.27 31.05
C GLY A 561 -40.39 -0.76 29.91
N MET A 562 -39.28 -0.84 29.16
CA MET A 562 -39.02 -1.87 28.13
C MET A 562 -39.95 -1.83 26.90
N SER A 563 -40.56 -0.68 26.60
CA SER A 563 -41.33 -0.48 25.37
C SER A 563 -40.54 0.44 24.41
N GLN A 564 -39.96 -0.17 23.36
CA GLN A 564 -39.24 0.50 22.28
C GLN A 564 -37.89 1.21 22.58
N PRO A 565 -36.89 0.56 23.20
CA PRO A 565 -35.53 1.08 23.24
C PRO A 565 -34.75 0.84 21.93
N LEU A 566 -34.02 1.86 21.47
CA LEU A 566 -32.62 1.73 21.06
C LEU A 566 -31.75 1.99 22.31
N LEU A 567 -30.73 1.17 22.55
CA LEU A 567 -29.76 1.35 23.64
C LEU A 567 -28.38 0.85 23.21
N ILE A 568 -27.32 1.60 23.52
CA ILE A 568 -25.90 1.24 23.34
C ILE A 568 -25.20 1.41 24.69
N TRP A 569 -24.54 0.37 25.22
CA TRP A 569 -24.04 0.34 26.60
C TRP A 569 -22.91 -0.68 26.82
N ARG A 570 -22.13 -0.53 27.90
CA ARG A 570 -21.15 -1.50 28.40
C ARG A 570 -21.69 -2.25 29.62
N ASP A 571 -21.63 -3.58 29.61
CA ASP A 571 -22.14 -4.45 30.68
C ASP A 571 -21.13 -4.63 31.84
N ASP A 572 -21.54 -4.52 33.11
CA ASP A 572 -20.67 -4.74 34.29
C ASP A 572 -20.33 -6.21 34.56
N SER A 573 -21.15 -7.10 34.01
CA SER A 573 -21.14 -8.53 34.29
C SER A 573 -21.81 -9.31 33.16
N ALA A 574 -21.66 -10.64 33.17
CA ALA A 574 -22.32 -11.54 32.22
C ALA A 574 -23.85 -11.67 32.44
N GLY A 575 -24.54 -10.54 32.59
CA GLY A 575 -25.90 -10.34 33.08
C GLY A 575 -26.87 -9.69 32.08
N GLY A 576 -26.64 -9.91 30.77
CA GLY A 576 -27.45 -9.29 29.70
C GLY A 576 -28.97 -9.55 29.80
N PHE A 577 -29.74 -8.71 29.11
CA PHE A 577 -31.20 -8.84 29.00
C PHE A 577 -31.61 -10.25 28.55
N ALA A 578 -32.71 -10.77 29.09
CA ALA A 578 -33.12 -12.18 28.99
C ALA A 578 -33.29 -12.75 27.55
N ASN A 579 -33.32 -11.90 26.52
CA ASN A 579 -33.45 -12.28 25.10
C ASN A 579 -32.14 -12.17 24.30
N ILE A 580 -31.08 -11.57 24.85
CA ILE A 580 -29.78 -11.34 24.17
C ILE A 580 -28.83 -12.53 24.39
N GLY A 581 -29.03 -13.28 25.47
CA GLY A 581 -28.08 -14.26 25.97
C GLY A 581 -27.13 -13.64 27.00
N LYS A 582 -26.14 -14.41 27.45
CA LYS A 582 -25.09 -13.90 28.33
C LYS A 582 -23.90 -13.45 27.49
N GLY A 583 -23.69 -12.15 27.41
CA GLY A 583 -22.41 -11.57 26.99
C GLY A 583 -21.31 -11.87 28.01
N ASN A 584 -20.07 -11.48 27.68
CA ASN A 584 -18.97 -11.45 28.63
C ASN A 584 -19.10 -10.22 29.56
N SER A 585 -18.52 -10.26 30.76
CA SER A 585 -18.38 -9.05 31.57
C SER A 585 -17.54 -8.01 30.82
N ASN A 586 -17.91 -6.73 30.87
CA ASN A 586 -17.26 -5.63 30.17
C ASN A 586 -17.35 -5.71 28.63
N ALA A 587 -18.33 -6.43 28.09
CA ALA A 587 -18.69 -6.36 26.68
C ALA A 587 -19.40 -5.04 26.35
N LEU A 588 -19.23 -4.56 25.12
CA LEU A 588 -20.08 -3.52 24.52
C LEU A 588 -21.29 -4.19 23.89
N SER A 589 -22.48 -3.66 24.15
CA SER A 589 -23.76 -4.23 23.75
C SER A 589 -24.66 -3.17 23.12
N ALA A 590 -25.49 -3.60 22.17
CA ALA A 590 -26.46 -2.76 21.47
C ALA A 590 -27.81 -3.48 21.34
N LEU A 591 -28.92 -2.76 21.47
CA LEU A 591 -30.28 -3.31 21.53
C LEU A 591 -31.24 -2.45 20.71
N LEU A 592 -32.03 -3.10 19.84
CA LEU A 592 -33.11 -2.50 19.05
C LEU A 592 -34.43 -3.25 19.32
N TYR A 593 -35.57 -2.55 19.27
CA TYR A 593 -36.91 -3.14 19.42
C TYR A 593 -37.87 -2.75 18.28
N ASP A 594 -38.58 -3.73 17.74
CA ASP A 594 -39.40 -3.63 16.50
C ASP A 594 -40.91 -3.54 16.72
N GLY A 595 -41.33 -3.11 17.92
CA GLY A 595 -42.72 -3.15 18.35
C GLY A 595 -43.20 -4.52 18.85
N LYS A 596 -42.36 -5.57 18.81
CA LYS A 596 -42.73 -6.96 19.15
C LYS A 596 -41.64 -7.73 19.92
N ARG A 597 -40.36 -7.53 19.59
CA ARG A 597 -39.19 -8.31 20.01
C ARG A 597 -37.96 -7.41 20.19
N ASN A 598 -37.08 -7.81 21.11
CA ASN A 598 -35.73 -7.25 21.27
C ASN A 598 -34.76 -7.99 20.32
N TYR A 599 -33.91 -7.26 19.62
CA TYR A 599 -32.74 -7.74 18.87
C TYR A 599 -31.51 -7.12 19.55
N GLY A 600 -30.56 -7.95 19.99
CA GLY A 600 -29.42 -7.43 20.76
C GLY A 600 -28.11 -8.08 20.38
N LEU A 601 -27.11 -7.24 20.15
CA LEU A 601 -25.72 -7.60 19.93
C LEU A 601 -24.92 -7.39 21.22
N SER A 602 -23.84 -8.16 21.38
CA SER A 602 -22.88 -8.02 22.47
C SER A 602 -21.51 -8.48 21.98
N SER A 603 -20.45 -7.70 22.22
CA SER A 603 -19.11 -7.95 21.67
C SER A 603 -18.55 -9.29 22.14
N LYS A 604 -17.86 -9.99 21.23
CA LYS A 604 -17.25 -11.32 21.50
C LYS A 604 -16.13 -11.23 22.55
N THR A 605 -15.50 -10.07 22.65
CA THR A 605 -14.40 -9.70 23.53
C THR A 605 -14.83 -8.63 24.53
N ASN A 606 -14.06 -8.47 25.60
CA ASN A 606 -14.11 -7.30 26.46
C ASN A 606 -13.47 -6.14 25.69
N THR A 607 -14.19 -5.49 24.79
CA THR A 607 -13.54 -4.64 23.77
C THR A 607 -13.10 -3.27 24.30
N LEU A 608 -13.74 -2.73 25.34
CA LEU A 608 -13.44 -1.41 25.92
C LEU A 608 -12.65 -1.53 27.25
N ASN A 609 -11.77 -2.52 27.42
CA ASN A 609 -11.41 -3.05 28.75
C ASN A 609 -10.24 -2.35 29.47
N ASP A 610 -9.91 -1.16 29.02
CA ASP A 610 -8.79 -0.31 29.42
C ASP A 610 -9.33 1.09 29.81
N THR A 611 -8.62 2.16 29.48
CA THR A 611 -8.99 3.56 29.72
C THR A 611 -8.78 4.43 28.47
N GLU A 612 -8.79 3.81 27.29
CA GLU A 612 -8.50 4.49 26.03
C GLU A 612 -9.79 4.91 25.33
N TRP A 613 -9.64 5.63 24.22
CA TRP A 613 -10.73 6.04 23.36
C TRP A 613 -10.99 5.00 22.27
N HIS A 614 -12.27 4.77 21.99
CA HIS A 614 -12.70 3.86 20.94
C HIS A 614 -13.78 4.49 20.07
N HIS A 615 -13.71 4.24 18.76
CA HIS A 615 -14.79 4.58 17.85
C HIS A 615 -15.88 3.52 17.94
N ILE A 616 -17.12 3.89 18.24
CA ILE A 616 -18.26 2.98 18.38
C ILE A 616 -19.31 3.31 17.32
N ALA A 617 -19.73 2.31 16.55
CA ALA A 617 -20.84 2.47 15.61
C ALA A 617 -21.83 1.30 15.61
N VAL A 618 -23.09 1.63 15.34
CA VAL A 618 -24.19 0.67 15.17
C VAL A 618 -24.91 0.99 13.87
N SER A 619 -24.86 0.05 12.93
CA SER A 619 -25.52 0.15 11.61
C SER A 619 -26.76 -0.75 11.59
N VAL A 620 -27.86 -0.22 11.06
CA VAL A 620 -29.17 -0.88 10.98
C VAL A 620 -29.69 -0.78 9.55
N ASP A 621 -29.53 -1.88 8.82
CA ASP A 621 -30.03 -2.09 7.46
C ASP A 621 -31.38 -2.81 7.55
N LEU A 622 -32.48 -2.06 7.55
CA LEU A 622 -33.83 -2.64 7.48
C LEU A 622 -34.09 -3.24 6.09
N THR A 623 -33.58 -2.63 5.03
CA THR A 623 -33.69 -3.10 3.64
C THR A 623 -33.30 -4.58 3.49
N ASN A 624 -32.20 -5.02 4.10
CA ASN A 624 -31.76 -6.42 4.21
C ASN A 624 -32.10 -7.07 5.57
N SER A 625 -32.68 -6.30 6.50
CA SER A 625 -33.16 -6.71 7.83
C SER A 625 -32.06 -7.21 8.78
N VAL A 626 -30.95 -6.48 8.83
CA VAL A 626 -29.68 -6.72 9.53
C VAL A 626 -29.36 -5.57 10.50
N MET A 627 -28.71 -5.88 11.62
CA MET A 627 -28.10 -4.91 12.54
C MET A 627 -26.70 -5.41 12.89
N GLU A 628 -25.72 -4.50 12.90
CA GLU A 628 -24.31 -4.78 13.21
C GLU A 628 -23.73 -3.75 14.20
N LEU A 629 -22.70 -4.16 14.94
CA LEU A 629 -22.03 -3.39 15.97
C LEU A 629 -20.52 -3.39 15.69
N TYR A 630 -19.93 -2.22 15.69
CA TYR A 630 -18.54 -1.95 15.34
C TYR A 630 -17.83 -1.28 16.51
N VAL A 631 -16.54 -1.59 16.66
CA VAL A 631 -15.61 -0.85 17.51
C VAL A 631 -14.31 -0.68 16.73
N ASP A 632 -13.76 0.54 16.69
CA ASP A 632 -12.53 0.91 15.98
C ASP A 632 -12.57 0.46 14.50
N GLY A 633 -13.67 0.78 13.81
CA GLY A 633 -13.97 0.33 12.45
C GLY A 633 -14.27 -1.17 12.29
N ASN A 634 -14.07 -2.00 13.33
CA ASN A 634 -14.11 -3.46 13.24
C ASN A 634 -15.45 -4.06 13.73
N ALA A 635 -16.12 -4.81 12.86
CA ALA A 635 -17.38 -5.50 13.15
C ALA A 635 -17.23 -6.57 14.27
N GLN A 636 -17.82 -6.30 15.44
CA GLN A 636 -17.73 -7.15 16.61
C GLN A 636 -18.57 -8.43 16.46
N VAL A 637 -19.76 -8.32 15.86
CA VAL A 637 -20.71 -9.42 15.62
C VAL A 637 -21.39 -9.24 14.27
N ASN A 638 -21.23 -10.22 13.39
CA ASN A 638 -21.86 -10.27 12.08
C ASN A 638 -23.40 -10.39 12.21
N GLY A 639 -24.11 -9.72 11.30
CA GLY A 639 -25.53 -9.34 11.38
C GLY A 639 -26.53 -10.29 12.04
N LEU A 640 -27.33 -9.73 12.97
CA LEU A 640 -28.60 -10.34 13.40
C LEU A 640 -29.69 -10.14 12.35
N GLY A 641 -29.80 -11.07 11.39
CA GLY A 641 -30.85 -11.08 10.38
C GLY A 641 -32.27 -11.34 10.94
N ASN A 642 -33.30 -10.90 10.19
CA ASN A 642 -34.74 -11.01 10.48
C ASN A 642 -35.31 -9.96 11.46
N ILE A 643 -34.77 -8.75 11.43
CA ILE A 643 -35.45 -7.54 11.96
C ILE A 643 -36.81 -7.38 11.24
N ASN A 644 -37.80 -6.74 11.88
CA ASN A 644 -39.11 -6.48 11.28
C ASN A 644 -39.36 -4.96 11.16
N ASN A 645 -39.39 -4.47 9.93
CA ASN A 645 -39.35 -3.05 9.53
C ASN A 645 -40.67 -2.30 9.75
N ASN A 646 -41.35 -2.55 10.88
CA ASN A 646 -42.68 -2.03 11.15
C ASN A 646 -42.91 -1.92 12.66
N GLY A 647 -42.77 -0.69 13.16
CA GLY A 647 -42.80 -0.38 14.59
C GLY A 647 -41.43 -0.14 15.21
N ILE A 648 -40.42 0.23 14.40
CA ILE A 648 -39.05 0.49 14.86
C ILE A 648 -38.96 1.95 15.29
N LEU A 649 -38.63 2.15 16.57
CA LEU A 649 -38.43 3.46 17.22
C LEU A 649 -39.60 4.45 17.12
N ASN A 650 -40.78 4.00 16.66
CA ASN A 650 -41.92 4.83 16.25
C ASN A 650 -42.73 5.42 17.42
N ASN A 651 -42.05 6.20 18.26
CA ASN A 651 -42.53 6.59 19.59
C ASN A 651 -42.28 8.06 19.94
N ASN A 652 -41.66 8.83 19.04
CA ASN A 652 -41.40 10.25 19.21
C ASN A 652 -40.64 10.63 20.50
N ASN A 653 -39.78 9.73 21.02
CA ASN A 653 -38.95 10.03 22.19
C ASN A 653 -37.61 10.66 21.79
N ILE A 654 -37.14 11.50 22.70
CA ILE A 654 -35.79 12.08 22.74
C ILE A 654 -34.71 11.01 22.55
N VAL A 655 -33.60 11.43 21.95
CA VAL A 655 -32.32 10.70 22.06
C VAL A 655 -31.60 11.25 23.28
N ARG A 656 -31.05 10.38 24.13
CA ARG A 656 -30.21 10.73 25.29
C ARG A 656 -28.85 10.06 25.17
N ILE A 657 -27.78 10.77 25.56
CA ILE A 657 -26.46 10.17 25.83
C ILE A 657 -26.05 10.33 27.29
N GLY A 658 -25.08 9.53 27.74
CA GLY A 658 -24.50 9.55 29.09
C GLY A 658 -25.30 8.84 30.17
N GLU A 659 -26.62 8.71 30.01
CA GLU A 659 -27.50 8.04 30.98
C GLU A 659 -28.66 7.34 30.25
N SER A 660 -29.14 6.20 30.76
CA SER A 660 -30.48 5.71 30.40
C SER A 660 -31.54 6.50 31.18
N LEU A 661 -32.65 6.91 30.55
CA LEU A 661 -33.69 7.82 31.13
C LEU A 661 -34.13 7.52 32.58
N ASN A 662 -33.96 6.27 33.03
CA ASN A 662 -34.31 5.79 34.35
C ASN A 662 -33.18 5.87 35.41
N GLY A 663 -32.06 6.56 35.15
CA GLY A 663 -30.98 6.77 36.12
C GLY A 663 -30.38 5.48 36.67
N SER A 664 -30.04 4.54 35.79
CA SER A 664 -29.44 3.26 36.18
C SER A 664 -28.30 2.77 35.29
N ARG A 665 -27.84 3.59 34.34
CA ARG A 665 -26.75 3.29 33.40
C ARG A 665 -25.91 4.54 33.15
N ASP A 666 -25.60 5.27 34.21
CA ASP A 666 -24.83 6.51 34.17
C ASP A 666 -23.39 6.20 33.74
N LEU A 667 -22.92 6.82 32.65
CA LEU A 667 -21.56 6.73 32.14
C LEU A 667 -20.57 7.41 33.08
N ASN A 668 -19.43 6.77 33.34
CA ASN A 668 -18.23 7.44 33.85
C ASN A 668 -17.16 7.35 32.77
N GLY A 669 -16.76 8.49 32.22
CA GLY A 669 -15.96 8.56 31.00
C GLY A 669 -16.43 9.69 30.09
N ASN A 670 -16.12 9.59 28.80
CA ASN A 670 -16.29 10.67 27.84
C ASN A 670 -17.00 10.17 26.58
N ILE A 671 -17.69 11.08 25.88
CA ILE A 671 -18.22 10.89 24.53
C ILE A 671 -17.74 12.06 23.66
N ASP A 672 -17.47 11.74 22.40
CA ASP A 672 -17.07 12.66 21.34
C ASP A 672 -17.84 12.35 20.05
N GLU A 673 -17.91 13.34 19.15
CA GLU A 673 -18.11 13.10 17.71
C GLU A 673 -19.35 12.27 17.33
N LEU A 674 -20.46 12.57 17.99
CA LEU A 674 -21.72 11.86 17.79
C LEU A 674 -22.31 12.22 16.43
N ARG A 675 -22.48 11.23 15.56
CA ARG A 675 -23.08 11.33 14.23
C ARG A 675 -24.22 10.35 14.06
N ILE A 676 -25.28 10.80 13.40
CA ILE A 676 -26.46 10.00 13.08
C ILE A 676 -26.79 10.14 11.59
N TYR A 677 -26.88 9.01 10.90
CA TYR A 677 -27.08 8.91 9.45
C TYR A 677 -28.44 8.26 9.10
N SER A 678 -29.08 8.72 8.03
CA SER A 678 -30.31 8.16 7.45
C SER A 678 -30.04 6.98 6.48
N ALA A 679 -28.89 6.32 6.64
CA ALA A 679 -28.46 5.20 5.84
C ALA A 679 -27.73 4.17 6.71
N ALA A 680 -27.83 2.89 6.34
CA ALA A 680 -26.98 1.85 6.87
C ALA A 680 -25.60 1.95 6.20
N LEU A 681 -24.61 2.49 6.92
CA LEU A 681 -23.24 2.57 6.45
C LEU A 681 -22.62 1.18 6.42
N SER A 682 -21.80 0.95 5.40
CA SER A 682 -20.97 -0.23 5.23
C SER A 682 -19.82 -0.30 6.24
N SER A 683 -19.22 -1.47 6.39
CA SER A 683 -18.02 -1.66 7.22
C SER A 683 -16.84 -0.77 6.80
N ASP A 684 -16.79 -0.36 5.53
CA ASP A 684 -15.71 0.47 5.00
C ASP A 684 -15.90 1.93 5.42
N GLN A 685 -17.09 2.47 5.19
CA GLN A 685 -17.51 3.81 5.65
C GLN A 685 -17.43 3.93 7.18
N ILE A 686 -17.74 2.88 7.93
CA ILE A 686 -17.64 2.89 9.39
C ILE A 686 -16.17 2.85 9.86
N SER A 687 -15.25 2.28 9.09
CA SER A 687 -13.82 2.34 9.39
C SER A 687 -13.11 3.59 8.85
N GLU A 688 -13.72 4.31 7.91
CA GLU A 688 -13.32 5.67 7.52
C GLU A 688 -13.52 6.65 8.69
N LEU A 689 -14.68 6.53 9.38
CA LEU A 689 -15.01 7.28 10.60
C LEU A 689 -14.16 6.93 11.84
N SER A 690 -13.21 5.99 11.72
CA SER A 690 -12.27 5.61 12.79
C SER A 690 -10.80 5.99 12.49
N GLY A 691 -10.56 6.93 11.57
CA GLY A 691 -9.31 7.73 11.50
C GLY A 691 -7.99 7.00 11.21
N ASN A 692 -8.00 5.84 10.54
CA ASN A 692 -6.86 4.90 10.53
C ASN A 692 -6.45 4.33 9.15
N ARG A 693 -6.80 4.96 8.02
CA ARG A 693 -6.58 4.37 6.67
C ARG A 693 -6.18 5.38 5.58
N PHE A 694 -5.11 5.06 4.85
CA PHE A 694 -4.78 5.68 3.57
C PHE A 694 -5.51 4.96 2.43
N THR A 695 -6.12 5.68 1.49
CA THR A 695 -6.76 5.04 0.31
C THR A 695 -5.76 4.84 -0.83
N VAL A 696 -5.95 3.75 -1.59
CA VAL A 696 -5.21 3.47 -2.82
C VAL A 696 -5.34 4.61 -3.83
N GLU A 697 -6.54 5.17 -4.04
CA GLU A 697 -6.76 6.26 -5.01
C GLU A 697 -5.96 7.52 -4.67
N GLY A 698 -5.89 7.90 -3.39
CA GLY A 698 -5.06 9.01 -2.94
C GLY A 698 -3.58 8.75 -3.23
N LEU A 699 -3.11 7.54 -2.95
CA LEU A 699 -1.72 7.14 -3.18
C LEU A 699 -1.36 7.05 -4.68
N GLU A 700 -2.26 6.57 -5.53
CA GLU A 700 -2.10 6.61 -6.99
C GLU A 700 -2.05 8.04 -7.54
N ALA A 701 -2.89 8.96 -7.02
CA ALA A 701 -2.87 10.36 -7.40
C ALA A 701 -1.55 11.05 -7.03
N LEU A 702 -1.04 10.79 -5.82
CA LEU A 702 0.27 11.28 -5.35
C LEU A 702 1.43 10.68 -6.16
N SER A 703 1.33 9.42 -6.61
CA SER A 703 2.34 8.79 -7.46
C SER A 703 2.49 9.46 -8.84
N GLN A 704 1.55 10.32 -9.24
CA GLN A 704 1.68 11.09 -10.47
C GLN A 704 2.57 12.33 -10.29
N THR A 705 2.69 12.86 -9.07
CA THR A 705 3.42 14.11 -8.77
C THR A 705 4.77 13.89 -8.09
N ALA A 706 4.94 12.84 -7.29
CA ALA A 706 6.11 12.61 -6.44
C ALA A 706 6.61 11.16 -6.50
N ASP A 707 7.85 10.94 -6.06
CA ASP A 707 8.28 9.64 -5.54
C ASP A 707 7.85 9.56 -4.05
N ILE A 708 7.37 8.39 -3.60
CA ILE A 708 6.69 8.24 -2.31
C ILE A 708 7.53 7.42 -1.33
N VAL A 709 7.69 7.93 -0.11
CA VAL A 709 8.27 7.20 1.02
C VAL A 709 7.22 7.06 2.11
N LEU A 710 6.78 5.82 2.33
CA LEU A 710 5.94 5.40 3.45
C LEU A 710 6.85 4.78 4.50
N GLN A 711 7.15 5.54 5.54
CA GLN A 711 7.92 5.09 6.69
C GLN A 711 6.98 4.83 7.87
N ALA A 712 7.31 3.85 8.72
CA ALA A 712 6.58 3.57 9.95
C ALA A 712 7.53 3.19 11.08
N THR A 713 7.13 3.41 12.32
CA THR A 713 7.93 2.95 13.49
C THR A 713 7.72 1.45 13.73
N ASP A 714 6.47 0.98 13.73
CA ASP A 714 6.11 -0.44 13.88
C ASP A 714 5.70 -1.06 12.53
N THR A 715 4.43 -1.03 12.11
CA THR A 715 3.94 -1.82 10.96
C THR A 715 3.51 -1.01 9.73
N ILE A 716 3.66 -1.63 8.56
CA ILE A 716 2.96 -1.23 7.33
C ILE A 716 2.07 -2.39 6.89
N THR A 717 0.76 -2.14 6.83
CA THR A 717 -0.26 -3.11 6.41
C THR A 717 -0.81 -2.72 5.05
N LEU A 718 -0.83 -3.69 4.11
CA LEU A 718 -1.49 -3.55 2.81
C LEU A 718 -2.78 -4.38 2.84
N ASP A 719 -3.92 -3.70 2.83
CA ASP A 719 -5.25 -4.33 2.80
C ASP A 719 -6.03 -3.85 1.58
N LEU A 720 -5.60 -4.29 0.40
CA LEU A 720 -6.01 -3.71 -0.87
C LEU A 720 -7.42 -4.14 -1.34
N GLN A 721 -8.06 -5.11 -0.67
CA GLN A 721 -9.37 -5.71 -0.97
C GLN A 721 -9.70 -6.14 -2.42
N GLY A 722 -8.79 -5.96 -3.38
CA GLY A 722 -8.99 -6.20 -4.82
C GLY A 722 -8.65 -5.00 -5.72
N ASP A 723 -8.40 -3.82 -5.16
CA ASP A 723 -7.89 -2.68 -5.92
C ASP A 723 -6.40 -2.82 -6.26
N THR A 724 -5.95 -2.03 -7.24
CA THR A 724 -4.55 -1.98 -7.69
C THR A 724 -3.84 -0.80 -7.04
N LEU A 725 -2.73 -1.04 -6.31
CA LEU A 725 -1.78 0.06 -6.06
C LEU A 725 -0.85 0.22 -7.27
N GLY A 726 -1.17 1.16 -8.14
CA GLY A 726 -0.37 1.55 -9.30
C GLY A 726 0.68 2.61 -8.98
N LEU A 727 1.66 2.71 -9.87
CA LEU A 727 2.62 3.82 -9.95
C LEU A 727 2.60 4.38 -11.37
N ALA A 728 2.93 5.67 -11.53
CA ALA A 728 3.22 6.22 -12.86
C ALA A 728 4.63 5.79 -13.34
N ASP A 729 4.85 5.69 -14.65
CA ASP A 729 6.15 5.30 -15.22
C ASP A 729 7.32 6.14 -14.65
N GLY A 730 8.40 5.46 -14.27
CA GLY A 730 9.62 6.06 -13.75
C GLY A 730 9.48 6.72 -12.38
N ARG A 731 8.61 6.18 -11.51
CA ARG A 731 8.41 6.58 -10.10
C ARG A 731 9.05 5.57 -9.14
N SER A 732 9.23 5.99 -7.89
CA SER A 732 9.65 5.11 -6.80
C SER A 732 8.58 5.02 -5.71
N LEU A 733 8.37 3.82 -5.16
CA LEU A 733 7.67 3.60 -3.90
C LEU A 733 8.60 2.92 -2.90
N SER A 734 8.80 3.56 -1.74
CA SER A 734 9.51 2.96 -0.62
C SER A 734 8.55 2.68 0.53
N LEU A 735 8.53 1.44 1.00
CA LEU A 735 7.87 1.03 2.25
C LEU A 735 8.96 0.70 3.27
N GLN A 736 8.99 1.37 4.42
CA GLN A 736 10.05 1.21 5.41
C GLN A 736 9.46 1.10 6.83
N THR A 737 9.84 0.09 7.61
CA THR A 737 9.55 0.05 9.05
C THR A 737 10.84 0.16 9.84
N THR A 738 10.78 0.75 11.04
CA THR A 738 11.94 0.79 11.95
C THR A 738 12.10 -0.52 12.72
N ASN A 739 11.02 -1.13 13.19
CA ASN A 739 11.07 -2.35 14.03
C ASN A 739 10.10 -3.48 13.64
N GLY A 740 8.91 -3.14 13.12
CA GLY A 740 7.82 -4.10 12.88
C GLY A 740 7.72 -4.60 11.44
N ASN A 741 6.59 -5.23 11.11
CA ASN A 741 6.43 -6.01 9.88
C ASN A 741 5.83 -5.19 8.72
N ILE A 742 6.15 -5.59 7.48
CA ILE A 742 5.46 -5.12 6.28
C ILE A 742 4.65 -6.29 5.70
N THR A 743 3.32 -6.19 5.76
CA THR A 743 2.41 -7.34 5.56
C THR A 743 1.26 -7.01 4.61
N ASP A 744 1.11 -7.81 3.57
CA ASP A 744 -0.09 -7.92 2.74
C ASP A 744 -1.09 -8.88 3.40
N ILE A 745 -2.25 -8.37 3.80
CA ILE A 745 -3.28 -9.11 4.53
C ILE A 745 -4.51 -9.48 3.69
N SER A 746 -4.48 -9.25 2.37
CA SER A 746 -5.63 -9.30 1.44
C SER A 746 -6.28 -10.69 1.27
N ASN A 747 -6.95 -11.19 2.31
CA ASN A 747 -7.55 -12.53 2.39
C ASN A 747 -8.98 -12.63 1.80
N GLY A 748 -9.27 -11.84 0.76
CA GLY A 748 -10.58 -11.76 0.11
C GLY A 748 -10.83 -12.89 -0.90
N LYS A 749 -11.81 -13.77 -0.65
CA LYS A 749 -12.31 -14.71 -1.66
C LYS A 749 -13.35 -14.03 -2.58
N ILE A 750 -12.89 -13.31 -3.61
CA ILE A 750 -13.48 -13.22 -4.95
C ILE A 750 -12.52 -12.43 -5.88
N GLN A 751 -12.65 -12.62 -7.18
CA GLN A 751 -11.83 -12.01 -8.25
C GLN A 751 -11.99 -10.47 -8.21
N THR A 752 -10.97 -9.61 -8.39
CA THR A 752 -9.77 -9.71 -9.26
C THR A 752 -8.54 -8.90 -8.79
N LYS A 753 -7.32 -9.48 -8.87
CA LYS A 753 -6.04 -8.86 -9.33
C LYS A 753 -5.71 -7.39 -8.90
N ARG A 754 -4.75 -7.17 -7.97
CA ARG A 754 -3.36 -6.65 -8.24
C ARG A 754 -2.58 -5.97 -7.08
N ILE A 755 -1.28 -6.26 -7.00
CA ILE A 755 -0.22 -5.27 -6.69
C ILE A 755 0.47 -4.91 -8.01
N GLY A 756 -0.14 -3.98 -8.74
CA GLY A 756 0.24 -3.61 -10.11
C GLY A 756 1.15 -2.39 -10.13
N LEU A 757 2.33 -2.49 -9.50
CA LEU A 757 3.31 -1.40 -9.35
C LEU A 757 3.97 -1.08 -10.71
N SER A 758 3.19 -0.48 -11.60
CA SER A 758 3.52 -0.24 -13.00
C SER A 758 4.67 0.74 -13.19
N GLY A 759 5.76 0.29 -13.78
CA GLY A 759 6.81 1.17 -14.31
C GLY A 759 7.74 1.81 -13.28
N GLY A 760 7.69 1.40 -12.01
CA GLY A 760 8.50 1.97 -10.93
C GLY A 760 9.44 0.98 -10.24
N ASP A 761 10.47 1.53 -9.57
CA ASP A 761 11.31 0.77 -8.63
C ASP A 761 10.66 0.76 -7.23
N VAL A 762 10.72 -0.39 -6.57
CA VAL A 762 9.98 -0.65 -5.33
C VAL A 762 10.96 -1.15 -4.26
N THR A 763 11.08 -0.40 -3.16
CA THR A 763 12.00 -0.74 -2.05
C THR A 763 11.22 -1.00 -0.77
N ILE A 764 11.24 -2.24 -0.29
CA ILE A 764 10.54 -2.66 0.93
C ILE A 764 11.60 -3.06 1.97
N ASN A 765 11.64 -2.34 3.09
CA ASN A 765 12.67 -2.47 4.12
C ASN A 765 12.05 -2.61 5.53
N ALA A 766 12.01 -3.83 6.05
CA ALA A 766 11.55 -4.11 7.42
C ALA A 766 12.72 -4.09 8.42
N GLY A 767 12.82 -3.02 9.20
CA GLY A 767 13.92 -2.80 10.16
C GLY A 767 13.85 -3.67 11.42
N GLY A 768 14.86 -3.55 12.28
CA GLY A 768 14.90 -4.22 13.59
C GLY A 768 14.87 -5.74 13.50
N THR A 769 13.73 -6.34 13.84
CA THR A 769 13.43 -7.78 13.67
C THR A 769 12.23 -8.03 12.75
N GLY A 770 11.76 -6.99 12.06
CA GLY A 770 10.60 -6.99 11.19
C GLY A 770 10.74 -7.94 10.00
N SER A 771 9.65 -8.62 9.68
CA SER A 771 9.54 -9.53 8.53
C SER A 771 8.73 -8.88 7.40
N ILE A 772 8.99 -9.33 6.17
CA ILE A 772 8.21 -8.95 4.97
C ILE A 772 7.37 -10.16 4.54
N ALA A 773 6.05 -9.96 4.40
CA ALA A 773 5.11 -10.98 3.93
C ALA A 773 4.17 -10.41 2.87
N LEU A 774 4.40 -10.76 1.60
CA LEU A 774 3.63 -10.28 0.44
C LEU A 774 2.96 -11.47 -0.25
N ASN A 775 1.64 -11.45 -0.45
CA ASN A 775 0.87 -12.63 -0.88
C ASN A 775 -0.12 -12.31 -2.01
N SER A 776 0.33 -11.50 -2.96
CA SER A 776 -0.54 -10.89 -3.96
C SER A 776 -0.92 -11.81 -5.12
N THR A 777 -2.14 -11.62 -5.63
CA THR A 777 -2.64 -12.26 -6.84
C THR A 777 -2.14 -11.61 -8.14
N ASP A 778 -1.34 -10.55 -8.08
CA ASP A 778 -0.54 -10.00 -9.17
C ASP A 778 0.65 -9.23 -8.58
N PHE A 779 1.87 -9.50 -9.03
CA PHE A 779 2.99 -8.59 -8.79
C PHE A 779 3.61 -8.31 -10.16
N ASP A 780 3.35 -7.11 -10.70
CA ASP A 780 3.55 -6.80 -12.13
C ASP A 780 4.35 -5.51 -12.29
N LEU A 781 5.68 -5.62 -12.16
CA LEU A 781 6.63 -4.53 -12.39
C LEU A 781 6.82 -4.30 -13.89
N GLN A 782 5.90 -3.57 -14.48
CA GLN A 782 5.97 -3.20 -15.90
C GLN A 782 7.13 -2.23 -16.19
N SER A 783 7.40 -1.97 -17.47
CA SER A 783 8.46 -1.08 -18.00
C SER A 783 9.91 -1.37 -17.57
N GLY A 784 10.17 -2.38 -16.72
CA GLY A 784 11.50 -2.83 -16.32
C GLY A 784 11.92 -2.49 -14.88
N GLY A 785 11.01 -1.98 -14.05
CA GLY A 785 11.26 -1.72 -12.63
C GLY A 785 11.61 -2.98 -11.83
N THR A 786 12.19 -2.79 -10.64
CA THR A 786 12.72 -3.86 -9.78
C THR A 786 12.19 -3.82 -8.36
N LEU A 787 12.07 -4.99 -7.73
CA LEU A 787 11.73 -5.13 -6.31
C LEU A 787 13.01 -5.35 -5.48
N THR A 788 13.31 -4.40 -4.59
CA THR A 788 14.34 -4.51 -3.55
C THR A 788 13.69 -4.85 -2.21
N LEU A 789 14.23 -5.86 -1.51
CA LEU A 789 13.72 -6.36 -0.24
C LEU A 789 14.84 -6.40 0.82
N SER A 790 14.57 -5.89 2.01
CA SER A 790 15.46 -5.93 3.16
C SER A 790 14.65 -6.20 4.42
N ALA A 791 15.04 -7.19 5.23
CA ALA A 791 14.36 -7.52 6.47
C ALA A 791 15.36 -7.84 7.60
N GLY A 792 15.02 -7.44 8.83
CA GLY A 792 15.67 -7.97 10.04
C GLY A 792 15.18 -9.37 10.42
N GLY A 793 13.98 -9.74 9.94
CA GLY A 793 13.36 -11.06 10.09
C GLY A 793 13.25 -11.80 8.76
N ASN A 794 12.17 -12.57 8.58
CA ASN A 794 11.97 -13.40 7.38
C ASN A 794 11.43 -12.58 6.20
N ILE A 795 11.62 -13.10 4.98
CA ILE A 795 11.00 -12.60 3.75
C ILE A 795 10.18 -13.73 3.14
N SER A 796 8.91 -13.47 2.86
CA SER A 796 8.01 -14.37 2.14
C SER A 796 7.28 -13.59 1.05
N VAL A 797 7.52 -13.92 -0.22
CA VAL A 797 6.84 -13.30 -1.37
C VAL A 797 6.18 -14.37 -2.22
N THR A 798 4.86 -14.30 -2.33
CA THR A 798 4.04 -15.15 -3.22
C THR A 798 3.40 -14.26 -4.29
N SER A 799 3.56 -14.62 -5.56
CA SER A 799 2.95 -13.93 -6.72
C SER A 799 2.27 -14.94 -7.67
N THR A 800 1.39 -14.45 -8.56
CA THR A 800 0.88 -15.22 -9.72
C THR A 800 1.52 -14.81 -11.05
N ASN A 801 2.37 -13.79 -11.08
CA ASN A 801 3.06 -13.31 -12.28
C ASN A 801 4.55 -13.04 -11.98
N ASN A 802 5.31 -12.59 -12.97
CA ASN A 802 6.78 -12.58 -12.91
C ASN A 802 7.34 -11.76 -11.73
N LEU A 803 8.31 -12.32 -11.01
CA LEU A 803 9.06 -11.57 -9.99
C LEU A 803 10.37 -11.06 -10.58
N ASN A 804 10.50 -9.74 -10.74
CA ASN A 804 11.73 -9.08 -11.16
C ASN A 804 12.42 -8.44 -9.94
N LEU A 805 13.39 -9.14 -9.37
CA LEU A 805 14.03 -8.78 -8.10
C LEU A 805 15.37 -8.08 -8.36
N ALA A 806 15.64 -7.03 -7.60
CA ALA A 806 16.98 -6.52 -7.37
C ALA A 806 17.57 -7.22 -6.13
N LYS A 807 17.97 -6.47 -5.12
CA LYS A 807 18.60 -7.03 -3.91
C LYS A 807 17.57 -7.57 -2.94
N VAL A 808 17.84 -8.74 -2.36
CA VAL A 808 17.02 -9.37 -1.31
C VAL A 808 17.92 -9.74 -0.12
N SER A 809 17.56 -9.35 1.10
CA SER A 809 18.37 -9.62 2.31
C SER A 809 17.48 -9.89 3.53
N GLY A 810 17.68 -11.00 4.24
CA GLY A 810 16.93 -11.30 5.47
C GLY A 810 17.41 -12.53 6.24
N GLU A 811 16.55 -13.04 7.12
CA GLU A 811 16.67 -14.37 7.73
C GLU A 811 16.19 -15.44 6.74
N ASN A 812 15.08 -16.16 6.98
CA ASN A 812 14.59 -17.14 5.99
C ASN A 812 13.94 -16.40 4.82
N ILE A 813 14.35 -16.72 3.59
CA ILE A 813 13.85 -16.10 2.35
C ILE A 813 13.07 -17.13 1.54
N PHE A 814 11.78 -16.86 1.32
CA PHE A 814 10.89 -17.63 0.46
C PHE A 814 10.36 -16.74 -0.67
N LEU A 815 10.56 -17.17 -1.92
CA LEU A 815 10.16 -16.45 -3.13
C LEU A 815 9.43 -17.41 -4.07
N GLN A 816 8.13 -17.22 -4.32
CA GLN A 816 7.31 -18.12 -5.12
C GLN A 816 6.52 -17.39 -6.22
N THR A 817 6.52 -17.95 -7.43
CA THR A 817 5.49 -17.70 -8.45
C THR A 817 4.60 -18.93 -8.60
N THR A 818 3.29 -18.73 -8.54
CA THR A 818 2.28 -19.81 -8.44
C THR A 818 1.68 -20.22 -9.79
N ASN A 819 1.91 -19.43 -10.83
CA ASN A 819 1.44 -19.66 -12.19
C ASN A 819 2.52 -20.40 -13.01
N GLY A 820 2.13 -21.48 -13.71
CA GLY A 820 3.01 -22.30 -14.56
C GLY A 820 3.56 -21.62 -15.81
N SER A 821 3.49 -20.29 -15.90
CA SER A 821 4.10 -19.45 -16.94
C SER A 821 4.74 -18.18 -16.37
N ALA A 822 4.89 -18.10 -15.03
CA ALA A 822 5.48 -16.96 -14.35
C ALA A 822 6.92 -17.26 -13.91
N ASP A 823 7.84 -16.40 -14.36
CA ASP A 823 9.28 -16.55 -14.17
C ASP A 823 9.79 -15.77 -12.94
N ILE A 824 10.93 -16.18 -12.38
CA ILE A 824 11.65 -15.43 -11.34
C ILE A 824 13.00 -14.97 -11.89
N THR A 825 13.25 -13.66 -11.81
CA THR A 825 14.48 -13.00 -12.29
C THR A 825 15.20 -12.33 -11.13
N LEU A 826 16.51 -12.60 -10.98
CA LEU A 826 17.40 -11.99 -10.00
C LEU A 826 18.43 -11.10 -10.70
N ASN A 827 18.41 -9.80 -10.40
CA ASN A 827 19.34 -8.82 -10.96
C ASN A 827 20.46 -8.41 -9.98
N ASP A 828 20.32 -8.73 -8.70
CA ASP A 828 21.33 -8.55 -7.64
C ASP A 828 21.29 -9.74 -6.66
N THR A 829 22.06 -9.69 -5.57
CA THR A 829 22.18 -10.75 -4.56
C THR A 829 20.90 -11.02 -3.76
N VAL A 830 20.61 -12.30 -3.54
CA VAL A 830 19.75 -12.81 -2.45
C VAL A 830 20.64 -13.33 -1.32
N THR A 831 20.60 -12.70 -0.14
CA THR A 831 21.47 -13.02 1.00
C THR A 831 20.65 -13.38 2.24
N SER A 832 20.87 -14.58 2.78
CA SER A 832 20.26 -15.07 4.02
C SER A 832 21.27 -15.19 5.16
N ARG A 833 20.78 -15.02 6.39
CA ARG A 833 21.50 -15.29 7.65
C ARG A 833 21.02 -16.55 8.38
N ALA A 834 19.95 -17.17 7.90
CA ALA A 834 19.27 -18.27 8.57
C ALA A 834 19.98 -19.63 8.38
N ASN A 835 19.59 -20.61 9.20
CA ASN A 835 20.09 -21.98 9.12
C ASN A 835 19.08 -22.90 8.41
N GLY A 836 19.54 -23.98 7.79
CA GLY A 836 18.68 -24.95 7.11
C GLY A 836 18.27 -24.51 5.70
N ASN A 837 16.98 -24.57 5.36
CA ASN A 837 16.44 -24.10 4.07
C ASN A 837 16.32 -22.56 4.05
N SER A 838 17.46 -21.90 4.16
CA SER A 838 17.57 -20.45 4.42
C SER A 838 17.16 -19.57 3.24
N ILE A 839 17.31 -20.07 2.00
CA ILE A 839 16.73 -19.48 0.78
C ILE A 839 15.97 -20.58 0.03
N VAL A 840 14.71 -20.31 -0.33
CA VAL A 840 13.90 -21.17 -1.18
C VAL A 840 13.26 -20.32 -2.27
N ILE A 841 13.62 -20.60 -3.52
CA ILE A 841 13.06 -19.96 -4.71
C ILE A 841 12.22 -21.00 -5.45
N ALA A 842 10.94 -20.74 -5.64
CA ALA A 842 9.98 -21.62 -6.29
C ALA A 842 9.36 -20.92 -7.51
N SER A 843 10.07 -20.96 -8.64
CA SER A 843 9.53 -20.45 -9.89
C SER A 843 8.50 -21.44 -10.46
N GLY A 844 7.32 -20.93 -10.82
CA GLY A 844 6.31 -21.69 -11.57
C GLY A 844 6.76 -22.05 -12.99
N ASN A 845 7.73 -21.31 -13.54
CA ASN A 845 8.38 -21.62 -14.81
C ASN A 845 9.90 -21.40 -14.75
N ASN A 846 10.47 -20.39 -15.44
CA ASN A 846 11.92 -20.24 -15.60
C ASN A 846 12.57 -19.56 -14.39
N PHE A 847 13.87 -19.81 -14.18
CA PHE A 847 14.71 -19.07 -13.25
C PHE A 847 15.83 -18.35 -14.01
N PHE A 848 15.89 -17.03 -13.88
CA PHE A 848 16.90 -16.18 -14.52
C PHE A 848 17.78 -15.50 -13.48
N ASN A 849 19.04 -15.93 -13.38
CA ASN A 849 20.10 -15.20 -12.71
C ASN A 849 20.80 -14.28 -13.72
N ASN A 850 20.70 -12.97 -13.50
CA ASN A 850 21.41 -11.94 -14.27
C ASN A 850 22.67 -11.42 -13.55
N TYR A 851 22.80 -11.66 -12.23
CA TYR A 851 23.92 -11.18 -11.40
C TYR A 851 25.19 -12.05 -11.52
N GLY A 852 25.03 -13.38 -11.66
CA GLY A 852 26.13 -14.33 -11.82
C GLY A 852 26.36 -15.26 -10.65
N ALA A 853 27.53 -15.91 -10.59
CA ALA A 853 27.81 -17.05 -9.72
C ALA A 853 27.55 -16.84 -8.20
N ASN A 854 27.56 -15.59 -7.72
CA ASN A 854 27.36 -15.24 -6.31
C ASN A 854 25.94 -14.71 -6.02
N ALA A 855 24.95 -15.01 -6.87
CA ALA A 855 23.58 -14.46 -6.73
C ALA A 855 22.82 -14.97 -5.50
N LEU A 856 23.18 -16.14 -4.96
CA LEU A 856 22.58 -16.72 -3.76
C LEU A 856 23.66 -16.93 -2.69
N ASP A 857 23.56 -16.21 -1.58
CA ASP A 857 24.40 -16.38 -0.38
C ASP A 857 23.52 -16.86 0.77
N SER A 858 23.63 -18.14 1.12
CA SER A 858 22.78 -18.80 2.13
C SER A 858 23.36 -18.77 3.55
N GLY A 859 24.51 -18.11 3.78
CA GLY A 859 25.17 -18.10 5.08
C GLY A 859 25.57 -19.50 5.56
N ASP A 860 25.23 -19.84 6.81
CA ASP A 860 25.39 -21.19 7.37
C ASP A 860 24.26 -22.16 6.93
N GLY A 861 23.25 -21.67 6.22
CA GLY A 861 22.18 -22.45 5.61
C GLY A 861 22.46 -22.83 4.14
N ARG A 862 21.44 -23.36 3.47
CA ARG A 862 21.44 -23.73 2.05
C ARG A 862 20.38 -22.98 1.26
N TRP A 863 20.57 -22.93 -0.05
CA TRP A 863 19.55 -22.52 -1.02
C TRP A 863 18.96 -23.70 -1.80
N LEU A 864 17.67 -23.62 -2.12
CA LEU A 864 16.96 -24.52 -3.03
C LEU A 864 16.25 -23.69 -4.12
N VAL A 865 16.43 -24.05 -5.39
CA VAL A 865 15.79 -23.40 -6.53
C VAL A 865 14.95 -24.41 -7.32
N TYR A 866 13.63 -24.27 -7.25
CA TYR A 866 12.67 -25.01 -8.07
C TYR A 866 12.35 -24.21 -9.35
N SER A 867 12.29 -24.89 -10.49
CA SER A 867 11.96 -24.31 -11.81
C SER A 867 11.44 -25.38 -12.79
N SER A 868 11.09 -25.01 -14.03
CA SER A 868 10.54 -25.93 -15.03
C SER A 868 11.60 -26.84 -15.68
N ASP A 869 12.50 -26.26 -16.48
CA ASP A 869 13.49 -26.96 -17.31
C ASP A 869 14.87 -26.26 -17.23
N PRO A 870 15.98 -26.95 -16.89
CA PRO A 870 17.32 -26.34 -16.90
C PRO A 870 17.70 -25.69 -18.24
N ALA A 871 17.15 -26.17 -19.36
CA ALA A 871 17.46 -25.64 -20.68
C ALA A 871 16.83 -24.27 -20.98
N GLN A 872 15.88 -23.80 -20.17
CA GLN A 872 15.28 -22.46 -20.28
C GLN A 872 15.80 -21.47 -19.22
N ASN A 873 16.47 -21.97 -18.17
CA ASN A 873 17.05 -21.13 -17.13
C ASN A 873 18.33 -20.41 -17.57
N SER A 874 18.62 -19.26 -16.95
CA SER A 874 19.95 -18.65 -16.98
C SER A 874 20.58 -18.78 -15.59
N SER A 875 21.69 -19.52 -15.47
CA SER A 875 22.40 -19.67 -14.18
C SER A 875 23.59 -18.73 -14.01
N LEU A 876 24.15 -18.20 -15.12
CA LEU A 876 25.38 -17.38 -15.18
C LEU A 876 26.52 -17.84 -14.24
N GLY A 877 26.71 -19.16 -14.15
CA GLY A 877 27.79 -19.77 -13.35
C GLY A 877 27.44 -20.08 -11.90
N LEU A 878 26.19 -19.87 -11.46
CA LEU A 878 25.67 -20.39 -10.20
C LEU A 878 25.57 -21.92 -10.28
N THR A 879 26.16 -22.62 -9.31
CA THR A 879 26.24 -24.10 -9.25
C THR A 879 25.77 -24.63 -7.90
N GLY A 880 24.85 -25.59 -7.91
CA GLY A 880 24.46 -26.34 -6.71
C GLY A 880 25.34 -27.58 -6.47
N ASP A 881 25.30 -28.10 -5.26
CA ASP A 881 25.92 -29.38 -4.88
C ASP A 881 25.18 -30.58 -5.47
N PHE A 882 23.87 -30.43 -5.72
CA PHE A 882 23.04 -31.45 -6.37
C PHE A 882 21.98 -30.84 -7.31
N LYS A 883 21.41 -31.70 -8.16
CA LYS A 883 20.18 -31.42 -8.91
C LYS A 883 19.22 -32.62 -8.89
N ARG A 884 17.92 -32.38 -9.07
CA ARG A 884 16.87 -33.41 -9.22
C ARG A 884 15.83 -33.01 -10.26
N TYR A 885 15.32 -33.99 -10.98
CA TYR A 885 14.22 -33.91 -11.95
C TYR A 885 12.95 -34.58 -11.41
N ASN A 886 11.80 -34.31 -12.04
CA ASN A 886 10.48 -34.75 -11.55
C ASN A 886 10.24 -34.27 -10.11
N GLN A 887 10.58 -33.00 -9.83
CA GLN A 887 10.49 -32.34 -8.53
C GLN A 887 9.83 -30.96 -8.68
N ASP A 888 8.49 -30.92 -8.65
CA ASP A 888 7.75 -29.68 -8.48
C ASP A 888 7.61 -29.31 -6.99
N PHE A 889 7.44 -28.01 -6.69
CA PHE A 889 7.35 -27.49 -5.32
C PHE A 889 6.06 -27.92 -4.58
N ILE A 890 4.95 -28.17 -5.29
CA ILE A 890 3.66 -28.48 -4.69
C ILE A 890 3.66 -29.89 -4.09
N ASN A 891 4.32 -30.84 -4.76
CA ASN A 891 4.40 -32.24 -4.34
C ASN A 891 5.69 -32.59 -3.57
N ASN A 892 6.70 -31.71 -3.53
CA ASN A 892 8.01 -31.98 -2.91
C ASN A 892 8.47 -30.75 -2.11
N SER A 893 8.05 -30.67 -0.85
CA SER A 893 8.36 -29.54 0.04
C SER A 893 9.87 -29.44 0.31
N PRO A 894 10.43 -28.24 0.61
CA PRO A 894 11.81 -28.08 1.07
C PRO A 894 12.20 -29.00 2.24
N ALA A 895 11.22 -29.46 3.04
CA ALA A 895 11.42 -30.41 4.13
C ALA A 895 11.61 -31.88 3.67
N ASP A 896 11.16 -32.24 2.47
CA ASP A 896 11.28 -33.58 1.90
C ASP A 896 12.64 -33.83 1.22
N ILE A 897 13.38 -32.76 0.92
CA ILE A 897 14.63 -32.79 0.14
C ILE A 897 15.82 -33.23 1.00
N SER A 898 16.06 -34.55 1.00
CA SER A 898 16.99 -35.29 1.87
C SER A 898 18.50 -35.06 1.65
N GLU A 899 18.85 -34.50 0.50
CA GLU A 899 20.20 -34.19 0.06
C GLU A 899 20.86 -33.14 0.98
N ASN A 900 22.19 -33.05 0.96
CA ASN A 900 22.94 -32.00 1.66
C ASN A 900 23.48 -30.97 0.66
N GLY A 901 23.70 -29.74 1.13
CA GLY A 901 24.19 -28.64 0.29
C GLY A 901 23.08 -27.97 -0.53
N ASN A 902 23.50 -27.18 -1.51
CA ASN A 902 22.65 -26.35 -2.35
C ASN A 902 22.05 -27.13 -3.52
N GLY A 903 20.79 -26.87 -3.87
CA GLY A 903 20.01 -27.74 -4.76
C GLY A 903 19.25 -27.03 -5.87
N PHE A 904 19.35 -27.55 -7.10
CA PHE A 904 18.40 -27.27 -8.17
C PHE A 904 17.34 -28.39 -8.28
N LEU A 905 16.08 -28.01 -8.36
CA LEU A 905 14.95 -28.92 -8.52
C LEU A 905 14.16 -28.52 -9.77
N TYR A 906 13.80 -29.51 -10.59
CA TYR A 906 13.16 -29.29 -11.88
C TYR A 906 11.88 -30.11 -11.99
N SER A 907 10.78 -29.46 -12.37
CA SER A 907 9.49 -30.14 -12.54
C SER A 907 9.45 -31.01 -13.81
N ILE A 908 10.30 -30.74 -14.82
CA ILE A 908 10.46 -31.61 -15.99
C ILE A 908 10.85 -33.03 -15.57
N ALA A 909 10.22 -34.02 -16.19
CA ALA A 909 10.49 -35.45 -16.02
C ALA A 909 11.17 -36.02 -17.29
N PRO A 910 12.49 -35.80 -17.48
CA PRO A 910 13.20 -36.22 -18.67
C PRO A 910 13.25 -37.75 -18.75
N SER A 911 13.19 -38.31 -19.96
CA SER A 911 13.23 -39.76 -20.15
C SER A 911 14.51 -40.23 -20.85
N ILE A 912 15.10 -41.29 -20.31
CA ILE A 912 16.16 -42.05 -20.95
C ILE A 912 15.53 -43.20 -21.73
N THR A 913 15.75 -43.21 -23.04
CA THR A 913 15.31 -44.28 -23.94
C THR A 913 16.41 -45.32 -24.06
N PHE A 914 16.15 -46.55 -23.62
CA PHE A 914 17.05 -47.69 -23.81
C PHE A 914 16.66 -48.49 -25.06
N GLU A 915 17.51 -48.47 -26.08
CA GLU A 915 17.30 -49.17 -27.35
C GLU A 915 18.03 -50.52 -27.36
N GLY A 916 17.27 -51.61 -27.34
CA GLY A 916 17.81 -52.97 -27.32
C GLY A 916 18.51 -53.32 -28.62
N LYS A 917 19.77 -53.75 -28.56
CA LYS A 917 20.50 -54.16 -29.76
C LYS A 917 20.00 -55.51 -30.24
N SER A 918 19.49 -55.54 -31.47
CA SER A 918 19.19 -56.77 -32.18
C SER A 918 20.45 -57.62 -32.36
N ILE A 919 20.34 -58.93 -32.15
CA ILE A 919 21.45 -59.89 -32.26
C ILE A 919 20.99 -61.18 -32.96
N THR A 920 21.95 -61.95 -33.45
CA THR A 920 21.73 -63.22 -34.15
C THR A 920 22.44 -64.36 -33.41
N ARG A 921 21.84 -65.55 -33.40
CA ARG A 921 22.49 -66.83 -33.04
C ARG A 921 22.02 -67.96 -33.96
N GLU A 922 22.73 -69.08 -33.97
CA GLU A 922 22.20 -70.32 -34.56
C GLU A 922 21.20 -71.02 -33.63
N TYR A 923 20.32 -71.83 -34.21
CA TYR A 923 19.46 -72.76 -33.49
C TYR A 923 20.27 -73.70 -32.59
N GLY A 924 19.75 -73.95 -31.37
CA GLY A 924 20.40 -74.78 -30.36
C GLY A 924 21.64 -74.19 -29.68
N GLU A 925 22.16 -73.04 -30.13
CA GLU A 925 23.18 -72.28 -29.39
C GLU A 925 22.57 -71.41 -28.29
N GLU A 926 23.38 -71.06 -27.29
CA GLU A 926 23.01 -70.14 -26.22
C GLU A 926 22.87 -68.69 -26.70
N ASN A 927 22.09 -67.89 -25.96
CA ASN A 927 21.92 -66.47 -26.27
C ASN A 927 23.20 -65.66 -25.94
N PRO A 928 23.75 -64.87 -26.89
CA PRO A 928 24.78 -63.89 -26.59
C PRO A 928 24.28 -62.81 -25.60
N ALA A 929 25.20 -62.13 -24.92
CA ALA A 929 24.86 -61.13 -23.92
C ALA A 929 24.08 -59.95 -24.53
N PHE A 930 22.84 -59.75 -24.08
CA PHE A 930 22.01 -58.63 -24.49
C PHE A 930 22.58 -57.29 -24.00
N THR A 931 22.54 -56.28 -24.86
CA THR A 931 23.01 -54.93 -24.57
C THR A 931 22.11 -53.89 -25.23
N SER A 932 22.10 -52.67 -24.70
CA SER A 932 21.27 -51.56 -25.22
C SER A 932 22.09 -50.30 -25.40
N SER A 933 21.70 -49.48 -26.37
CA SER A 933 22.08 -48.06 -26.44
C SER A 933 21.23 -47.27 -25.43
N TYR A 934 21.64 -46.04 -25.10
CA TYR A 934 20.79 -45.09 -24.38
C TYR A 934 20.90 -43.68 -24.98
N SER A 935 19.81 -42.92 -24.89
CA SER A 935 19.72 -41.50 -25.28
C SER A 935 18.74 -40.76 -24.35
N GLY A 936 18.69 -39.42 -24.42
CA GLY A 936 17.77 -38.61 -23.60
C GLY A 936 18.36 -37.99 -22.32
N LEU A 937 19.68 -38.06 -22.13
CA LEU A 937 20.37 -37.26 -21.09
C LEU A 937 20.35 -35.78 -21.46
N ILE A 938 20.08 -34.91 -20.49
CA ILE A 938 20.03 -33.44 -20.63
C ILE A 938 21.06 -32.77 -19.72
N ASP A 939 21.26 -31.46 -19.86
CA ASP A 939 21.99 -30.62 -18.89
C ASP A 939 23.33 -31.22 -18.40
N GLY A 940 24.16 -31.60 -19.36
CA GLY A 940 25.51 -32.15 -19.12
C GLY A 940 25.58 -33.53 -18.44
N ASP A 941 24.45 -34.22 -18.23
CA ASP A 941 24.43 -35.46 -17.45
C ASP A 941 25.20 -36.63 -18.08
N THR A 942 25.61 -37.53 -17.19
CA THR A 942 26.30 -38.78 -17.53
C THR A 942 25.45 -39.98 -17.13
N ALA A 943 25.65 -41.14 -17.75
CA ALA A 943 25.00 -42.37 -17.30
C ALA A 943 25.24 -42.65 -15.80
N THR A 944 26.43 -42.31 -15.29
CA THR A 944 26.81 -42.46 -13.88
C THR A 944 26.11 -41.52 -12.90
N SER A 945 25.63 -40.34 -13.34
CA SER A 945 24.76 -39.49 -12.52
C SER A 945 23.30 -39.91 -12.69
N ALA A 946 22.87 -40.16 -13.92
CA ALA A 946 21.47 -40.31 -14.27
C ALA A 946 20.84 -41.67 -13.94
N PHE A 947 21.58 -42.79 -13.90
CA PHE A 947 21.03 -44.09 -13.52
C PHE A 947 22.03 -45.09 -12.93
N VAL A 948 21.52 -45.99 -12.09
CA VAL A 948 22.27 -47.12 -11.52
C VAL A 948 21.46 -48.41 -11.64
N GLY A 949 22.12 -49.56 -11.58
CA GLY A 949 21.49 -50.89 -11.67
C GLY A 949 21.64 -51.55 -13.04
N LYS A 950 20.70 -52.44 -13.39
CA LYS A 950 20.70 -53.22 -14.65
C LYS A 950 19.29 -53.42 -15.22
N ILE A 951 19.18 -53.27 -16.54
CA ILE A 951 18.03 -53.69 -17.35
C ILE A 951 17.78 -55.18 -17.17
N ALA A 952 16.51 -55.60 -17.07
CA ALA A 952 16.12 -56.99 -17.16
C ALA A 952 15.62 -57.31 -18.58
N TYR A 953 16.30 -58.26 -19.23
CA TYR A 953 15.96 -58.74 -20.57
C TYR A 953 15.22 -60.09 -20.48
N SER A 954 14.27 -60.32 -21.38
CA SER A 954 13.70 -61.64 -21.64
C SER A 954 13.60 -61.88 -23.15
N ALA A 955 14.00 -63.06 -23.59
CA ALA A 955 14.03 -63.45 -24.99
C ALA A 955 13.78 -64.97 -25.10
N ALA A 956 13.62 -65.47 -26.31
CA ALA A 956 13.49 -66.90 -26.56
C ALA A 956 14.77 -67.65 -26.17
N ASP A 957 14.66 -68.74 -25.39
CA ASP A 957 15.80 -69.57 -24.99
C ASP A 957 16.34 -70.44 -26.15
N ALA A 958 17.43 -71.16 -25.90
CA ALA A 958 18.15 -71.98 -26.89
C ALA A 958 17.25 -72.95 -27.69
N THR A 959 16.14 -73.41 -27.10
CA THR A 959 15.23 -74.43 -27.68
C THR A 959 14.27 -73.88 -28.74
N ALA A 960 14.09 -72.55 -28.81
CA ALA A 960 13.10 -71.93 -29.70
C ALA A 960 13.43 -72.12 -31.19
N ASP A 961 12.37 -72.36 -31.98
CA ASP A 961 12.41 -72.54 -33.44
C ASP A 961 13.11 -71.35 -34.14
N ALA A 962 13.76 -71.63 -35.29
CA ALA A 962 14.43 -70.62 -36.09
C ALA A 962 13.45 -69.59 -36.69
N GLY A 963 13.80 -68.31 -36.59
CA GLY A 963 12.93 -67.17 -36.89
C GLY A 963 13.36 -65.91 -36.15
N THR A 964 12.47 -64.92 -36.03
CA THR A 964 12.73 -63.67 -35.29
C THR A 964 11.78 -63.55 -34.10
N SER A 965 12.28 -63.10 -32.95
CA SER A 965 11.51 -62.85 -31.72
C SER A 965 12.05 -61.62 -30.97
N PRO A 966 11.23 -60.90 -30.20
CA PRO A 966 11.69 -59.73 -29.46
C PRO A 966 12.59 -60.12 -28.27
N ILE A 967 13.62 -59.32 -28.07
CA ILE A 967 14.42 -59.21 -26.84
C ILE A 967 13.73 -58.15 -26.00
N LYS A 968 12.75 -58.59 -25.20
CA LYS A 968 11.93 -57.72 -24.37
C LYS A 968 12.76 -57.11 -23.26
N GLN A 969 12.75 -55.79 -23.17
CA GLN A 969 13.39 -55.03 -22.12
C GLN A 969 12.41 -54.65 -21.01
N SER A 970 12.93 -54.47 -19.80
CA SER A 970 12.18 -53.97 -18.64
C SER A 970 13.14 -53.36 -17.62
N ILE A 971 12.59 -52.52 -16.72
CA ILE A 971 13.35 -51.76 -15.73
C ILE A 971 14.33 -52.60 -14.90
N GLY A 972 13.95 -53.83 -14.54
CA GLY A 972 14.79 -54.78 -13.83
C GLY A 972 15.22 -54.29 -12.45
N THR A 973 16.42 -53.71 -12.38
CA THR A 973 17.01 -53.10 -11.18
C THR A 973 17.45 -51.66 -11.41
N LEU A 974 17.07 -51.03 -12.53
CA LEU A 974 17.37 -49.63 -12.80
C LEU A 974 16.62 -48.69 -11.84
N THR A 975 17.35 -47.74 -11.27
CA THR A 975 16.81 -46.56 -10.58
C THR A 975 17.56 -45.31 -11.06
N SER A 976 16.91 -44.14 -10.99
CA SER A 976 17.55 -42.86 -11.30
C SER A 976 17.89 -42.09 -10.03
N PRO A 977 19.18 -41.84 -9.73
CA PRO A 977 19.60 -40.91 -8.68
C PRO A 977 19.21 -39.45 -8.96
N LEU A 978 18.85 -39.11 -10.21
CA LEU A 978 18.44 -37.76 -10.61
C LEU A 978 16.94 -37.60 -10.89
N GLY A 979 16.14 -38.68 -10.95
CA GLY A 979 14.70 -38.60 -11.22
C GLY A 979 14.28 -38.76 -12.70
N TYR A 980 15.19 -39.24 -13.57
CA TYR A 980 14.85 -39.60 -14.95
C TYR A 980 13.84 -40.76 -15.02
N GLN A 981 12.93 -40.68 -15.98
CA GLN A 981 11.99 -41.75 -16.33
C GLN A 981 12.60 -42.71 -17.37
N PHE A 982 12.32 -44.01 -17.29
CA PHE A 982 12.89 -44.99 -18.21
C PHE A 982 11.89 -45.47 -19.26
N THR A 983 12.26 -45.32 -20.53
CA THR A 983 11.54 -45.90 -21.68
C THR A 983 12.40 -46.97 -22.36
N PHE A 984 11.76 -47.98 -22.93
CA PHE A 984 12.43 -49.17 -23.47
C PHE A 984 11.91 -49.47 -24.88
N VAL A 985 12.84 -49.69 -25.82
CA VAL A 985 12.54 -50.12 -27.19
C VAL A 985 13.16 -51.50 -27.39
N ASP A 986 12.34 -52.52 -27.59
CA ASP A 986 12.79 -53.91 -27.70
C ASP A 986 13.71 -54.12 -28.92
N GLY A 987 14.75 -54.93 -28.75
CA GLY A 987 15.59 -55.42 -29.85
C GLY A 987 15.03 -56.71 -30.46
N ASN A 988 15.59 -57.17 -31.58
CA ASN A 988 15.21 -58.46 -32.19
C ASN A 988 16.29 -59.52 -32.02
N LEU A 989 15.93 -60.68 -31.48
CA LEU A 989 16.71 -61.92 -31.57
C LEU A 989 16.36 -62.61 -32.87
N THR A 990 17.35 -62.83 -33.74
CA THR A 990 17.22 -63.67 -34.93
C THR A 990 17.89 -65.02 -34.66
N ILE A 991 17.12 -66.10 -34.77
CA ILE A 991 17.60 -67.47 -34.64
C ILE A 991 17.74 -68.02 -36.06
N GLU A 992 18.97 -68.12 -36.54
CA GLU A 992 19.31 -68.72 -37.84
C GLU A 992 19.29 -70.24 -37.76
N LYS A 993 18.98 -70.90 -38.88
CA LYS A 993 18.92 -72.37 -38.92
C LYS A 993 20.31 -73.00 -38.83
N ALA A 994 20.48 -73.93 -37.92
CA ALA A 994 21.73 -74.66 -37.76
C ALA A 994 22.05 -75.53 -39.00
N PRO A 995 23.33 -75.72 -39.36
CA PRO A 995 23.71 -76.64 -40.43
C PRO A 995 23.49 -78.10 -40.02
N LEU A 996 22.72 -78.86 -40.81
CA LEU A 996 22.60 -80.32 -40.69
C LEU A 996 23.18 -80.98 -41.94
N GLU A 997 24.19 -81.82 -41.78
CA GLU A 997 24.73 -82.61 -42.88
C GLU A 997 23.89 -83.87 -43.11
N ILE A 998 23.50 -84.08 -44.36
CA ILE A 998 22.76 -85.27 -44.81
C ILE A 998 23.63 -86.00 -45.83
N ILE A 999 24.30 -87.05 -45.37
CA ILE A 999 25.16 -87.92 -46.19
C ILE A 999 24.33 -89.11 -46.65
N ALA A 1000 24.04 -89.21 -47.95
CA ALA A 1000 23.37 -90.39 -48.47
C ALA A 1000 24.27 -91.63 -48.31
N ASN A 1001 23.72 -92.71 -47.73
CA ASN A 1001 24.49 -93.90 -47.41
C ASN A 1001 24.78 -94.71 -48.68
N ASP A 1002 26.06 -95.07 -48.88
CA ASP A 1002 26.46 -96.05 -49.89
C ASP A 1002 25.67 -97.37 -49.69
N THR A 1003 25.13 -97.90 -50.78
CA THR A 1003 24.35 -99.15 -50.75
C THR A 1003 24.53 -99.95 -52.03
N LYS A 1004 24.05 -101.19 -52.04
CA LYS A 1004 24.26 -102.13 -53.15
C LYS A 1004 23.05 -103.01 -53.42
N ARG A 1005 22.91 -103.43 -54.67
CA ARG A 1005 21.95 -104.46 -55.10
C ARG A 1005 22.51 -105.27 -56.26
N GLU A 1006 21.87 -106.38 -56.56
CA GLU A 1006 22.10 -107.09 -57.81
C GLU A 1006 21.36 -106.43 -58.99
N ALA A 1007 21.86 -106.61 -60.20
CA ALA A 1007 21.18 -106.18 -61.42
C ALA A 1007 19.77 -106.80 -61.52
N LEU A 1008 18.84 -106.14 -62.21
CA LEU A 1008 17.43 -106.54 -62.35
C LEU A 1008 16.60 -106.58 -61.05
N GLN A 1009 17.20 -106.46 -59.87
CA GLN A 1009 16.46 -106.17 -58.63
C GLN A 1009 16.02 -104.70 -58.61
N GLN A 1010 14.92 -104.41 -57.92
CA GLN A 1010 14.49 -103.03 -57.64
C GLN A 1010 15.56 -102.31 -56.80
N ASN A 1011 15.69 -100.99 -56.94
CA ASN A 1011 16.53 -100.20 -56.03
C ASN A 1011 16.13 -100.46 -54.57
N PRO A 1012 17.09 -100.67 -53.64
CA PRO A 1012 16.78 -100.72 -52.23
C PRO A 1012 16.25 -99.35 -51.77
N GLN A 1013 15.55 -99.32 -50.63
CA GLN A 1013 15.24 -98.06 -49.99
C GLN A 1013 16.55 -97.36 -49.60
N PHE A 1014 16.80 -96.20 -50.19
CA PHE A 1014 17.94 -95.37 -49.86
C PHE A 1014 17.78 -94.78 -48.44
N THR A 1015 18.91 -94.59 -47.77
CA THR A 1015 18.98 -94.03 -46.41
C THR A 1015 20.08 -92.97 -46.37
N ALA A 1016 20.08 -92.12 -45.36
CA ALA A 1016 21.17 -91.20 -45.08
C ALA A 1016 21.62 -91.32 -43.62
N THR A 1017 22.87 -90.96 -43.38
CA THR A 1017 23.36 -90.57 -42.06
C THR A 1017 23.17 -89.06 -41.92
N TYR A 1018 22.54 -88.65 -40.83
CA TYR A 1018 22.29 -87.25 -40.49
C TYR A 1018 23.25 -86.84 -39.36
N SER A 1019 23.95 -85.72 -39.51
CA SER A 1019 24.97 -85.24 -38.57
C SER A 1019 24.82 -83.74 -38.31
N GLY A 1020 25.02 -83.30 -37.07
CA GLY A 1020 24.87 -81.90 -36.67
C GLY A 1020 23.54 -81.55 -35.97
N PHE A 1021 22.72 -82.53 -35.60
CA PHE A 1021 21.56 -82.28 -34.72
C PHE A 1021 22.01 -81.58 -33.43
N LYS A 1022 21.30 -80.51 -33.07
CA LYS A 1022 21.49 -79.74 -31.84
C LYS A 1022 20.54 -80.27 -30.76
N LEU A 1023 20.77 -79.88 -29.50
CA LEU A 1023 19.91 -80.18 -28.36
C LEU A 1023 19.61 -81.70 -28.24
N THR A 1024 18.34 -82.10 -28.28
CA THR A 1024 17.87 -83.49 -28.25
C THR A 1024 17.17 -83.92 -29.56
N ASP A 1025 17.45 -83.23 -30.67
CA ASP A 1025 16.79 -83.51 -31.94
C ASP A 1025 17.20 -84.84 -32.56
N THR A 1026 16.29 -85.40 -33.35
CA THR A 1026 16.49 -86.64 -34.10
C THR A 1026 15.82 -86.53 -35.48
N LEU A 1027 15.77 -87.63 -36.26
CA LEU A 1027 15.03 -87.65 -37.52
C LEU A 1027 13.53 -87.32 -37.35
N ASP A 1028 12.95 -87.55 -36.16
CA ASP A 1028 11.57 -87.20 -35.86
C ASP A 1028 11.35 -85.67 -35.72
N SER A 1029 12.42 -84.88 -35.61
CA SER A 1029 12.40 -83.40 -35.60
C SER A 1029 12.41 -82.77 -37.01
N MET A 1030 12.23 -83.55 -38.07
CA MET A 1030 12.24 -83.08 -39.47
C MET A 1030 10.81 -82.93 -40.01
N ASP A 1031 10.48 -81.76 -40.58
CA ASP A 1031 9.20 -81.57 -41.29
C ASP A 1031 9.10 -82.44 -42.55
N THR A 1032 10.24 -82.77 -43.17
CA THR A 1032 10.35 -83.74 -44.26
C THR A 1032 11.75 -84.36 -44.27
N LEU A 1033 11.84 -85.69 -44.29
CA LEU A 1033 13.12 -86.40 -44.45
C LEU A 1033 13.65 -86.28 -45.88
N ALA A 1034 14.98 -86.39 -46.04
CA ALA A 1034 15.60 -86.36 -47.37
C ALA A 1034 15.03 -87.45 -48.28
N GLN A 1035 14.62 -87.03 -49.47
CA GLN A 1035 14.32 -87.90 -50.60
C GLN A 1035 15.62 -88.17 -51.37
N PHE A 1036 15.69 -89.30 -52.05
CA PHE A 1036 16.89 -89.73 -52.76
C PHE A 1036 16.58 -89.97 -54.22
N LYS A 1037 17.27 -89.24 -55.10
CA LYS A 1037 17.24 -89.49 -56.55
C LYS A 1037 18.52 -90.20 -56.97
N THR A 1038 18.38 -91.13 -57.88
CA THR A 1038 19.50 -91.72 -58.63
C THR A 1038 19.06 -91.89 -60.08
N LEU A 1039 20.03 -91.91 -60.99
CA LEU A 1039 19.77 -92.22 -62.41
C LEU A 1039 19.71 -93.75 -62.66
N ALA A 1040 19.78 -94.56 -61.61
CA ALA A 1040 19.60 -96.00 -61.69
C ALA A 1040 18.12 -96.42 -61.62
N GLU A 1041 17.67 -97.16 -62.63
CA GLU A 1041 16.40 -97.88 -62.66
C GLU A 1041 16.64 -99.38 -62.45
N THR A 1042 15.58 -100.18 -62.23
CA THR A 1042 15.67 -101.65 -62.05
C THR A 1042 16.52 -102.35 -63.13
N ASN A 1043 16.44 -101.87 -64.38
CA ASN A 1043 17.16 -102.37 -65.56
C ASN A 1043 18.61 -101.86 -65.72
N SER A 1044 19.08 -100.94 -64.87
CA SER A 1044 20.41 -100.33 -64.99
C SER A 1044 21.54 -101.36 -64.89
N LYS A 1045 22.58 -101.14 -65.69
CA LYS A 1045 23.76 -102.00 -65.80
C LYS A 1045 24.59 -101.97 -64.51
N ALA A 1046 25.35 -103.03 -64.25
CA ALA A 1046 26.33 -103.06 -63.16
C ALA A 1046 27.31 -101.87 -63.25
N GLY A 1047 27.60 -101.25 -62.10
CA GLY A 1047 28.35 -99.99 -62.00
C GLY A 1047 27.96 -99.16 -60.78
N ALA A 1048 28.64 -98.03 -60.57
CA ALA A 1048 28.37 -97.08 -59.52
C ALA A 1048 27.49 -95.93 -60.04
N TYR A 1049 26.44 -95.57 -59.29
CA TYR A 1049 25.50 -94.50 -59.61
C TYR A 1049 25.32 -93.60 -58.40
N THR A 1050 25.36 -92.28 -58.61
CA THR A 1050 25.15 -91.31 -57.53
C THR A 1050 23.75 -91.44 -56.92
N ILE A 1051 23.68 -91.39 -55.60
CA ILE A 1051 22.46 -91.23 -54.80
C ILE A 1051 22.50 -89.80 -54.27
N THR A 1052 21.75 -88.90 -54.90
CA THR A 1052 21.70 -87.50 -54.46
C THR A 1052 20.54 -87.31 -53.47
N PRO A 1053 20.82 -86.95 -52.21
CA PRO A 1053 19.79 -86.52 -51.28
C PRO A 1053 19.27 -85.13 -51.65
N TYR A 1054 17.97 -84.91 -51.50
CA TYR A 1054 17.31 -83.62 -51.74
C TYR A 1054 15.98 -83.53 -50.98
N GLY A 1055 15.41 -82.33 -50.89
CA GLY A 1055 14.02 -82.15 -50.45
C GLY A 1055 13.74 -82.46 -48.98
N ALA A 1056 14.77 -82.57 -48.13
CA ALA A 1056 14.58 -82.48 -46.69
C ALA A 1056 14.08 -81.07 -46.33
N ALA A 1057 13.22 -80.99 -45.32
CA ALA A 1057 12.67 -79.75 -44.78
C ALA A 1057 12.73 -79.80 -43.25
N SER A 1058 13.11 -78.67 -42.65
CA SER A 1058 12.98 -78.42 -41.23
C SER A 1058 12.83 -76.91 -41.00
N LYS A 1059 12.04 -76.52 -40.01
CA LYS A 1059 12.08 -75.18 -39.44
C LYS A 1059 13.48 -74.77 -39.01
N ASN A 1060 14.23 -75.67 -38.36
CA ASN A 1060 15.37 -75.32 -37.52
C ASN A 1060 16.74 -75.61 -38.15
N TYR A 1061 16.76 -76.35 -39.27
CA TYR A 1061 17.99 -76.75 -39.94
C TYR A 1061 18.07 -76.30 -41.41
N ASN A 1062 19.27 -75.89 -41.82
CA ASN A 1062 19.70 -75.72 -43.21
C ASN A 1062 20.53 -76.94 -43.62
N PHE A 1063 20.21 -77.55 -44.76
CA PHE A 1063 20.77 -78.84 -45.13
C PHE A 1063 22.02 -78.72 -46.01
N ILE A 1064 23.10 -79.35 -45.56
CA ILE A 1064 24.31 -79.60 -46.35
C ILE A 1064 24.20 -81.03 -46.90
N TYR A 1065 24.03 -81.16 -48.21
CA TYR A 1065 23.81 -82.44 -48.86
C TYR A 1065 25.12 -83.03 -49.39
N THR A 1066 25.43 -84.25 -48.95
CA THR A 1066 26.59 -85.03 -49.41
C THR A 1066 26.10 -86.28 -50.16
N ASP A 1067 26.45 -86.37 -51.45
CA ASP A 1067 26.06 -87.46 -52.34
C ASP A 1067 26.66 -88.82 -51.92
N GLY A 1068 25.88 -89.90 -52.08
CA GLY A 1068 26.29 -91.28 -51.83
C GLY A 1068 26.33 -92.13 -53.11
N THR A 1069 26.61 -93.43 -52.97
CA THR A 1069 26.85 -94.34 -54.11
C THR A 1069 25.99 -95.60 -54.07
N LEU A 1070 25.17 -95.82 -55.10
CA LEU A 1070 24.56 -97.11 -55.38
C LEU A 1070 25.51 -97.95 -56.24
N SER A 1071 26.01 -99.05 -55.69
CA SER A 1071 26.78 -100.06 -56.43
C SER A 1071 25.86 -101.17 -56.92
N ILE A 1072 25.67 -101.28 -58.24
CA ILE A 1072 24.93 -102.39 -58.87
C ILE A 1072 25.92 -103.51 -59.23
N ASN A 1073 25.71 -104.68 -58.64
CA ASN A 1073 26.46 -105.91 -58.88
C ASN A 1073 25.89 -106.71 -60.07
N PRO A 1074 26.69 -107.55 -60.77
CA PRO A 1074 26.19 -108.44 -61.82
C PRO A 1074 25.66 -109.77 -61.24
N ILE A 1075 24.44 -110.17 -61.63
CA ILE A 1075 23.91 -111.53 -61.36
C ILE A 1075 24.76 -112.57 -62.09
N ALA A 1076 25.13 -113.65 -61.39
CA ALA A 1076 25.73 -114.86 -61.95
C ALA A 1076 24.66 -115.91 -62.31
N ALA A 1077 24.89 -116.66 -63.38
CA ALA A 1077 24.04 -117.75 -63.90
C ALA A 1077 24.79 -119.10 -63.79
N GLU A 1078 24.16 -120.30 -63.85
CA GLU A 1078 22.78 -120.67 -64.18
C GLU A 1078 22.40 -122.07 -63.58
N ASP A 1079 21.18 -122.56 -63.89
CA ASP A 1079 20.82 -123.98 -64.18
C ASP A 1079 19.92 -124.83 -63.21
N ASN A 1080 18.59 -124.70 -63.40
CA ASN A 1080 17.54 -125.74 -63.64
C ASN A 1080 17.02 -126.84 -62.64
N ILE A 1081 15.76 -127.27 -62.93
CA ILE A 1081 14.95 -128.48 -62.53
C ILE A 1081 14.37 -128.52 -61.06
N ILE A 1082 13.08 -128.30 -60.71
CA ILE A 1082 11.73 -128.85 -61.10
C ILE A 1082 11.40 -130.24 -60.45
N PRO A 1083 10.16 -130.62 -59.99
CA PRO A 1083 8.88 -129.92 -59.63
C PRO A 1083 8.40 -130.25 -58.17
N PRO A 1084 7.13 -130.04 -57.69
CA PRO A 1084 5.89 -129.40 -58.21
C PRO A 1084 5.42 -128.17 -57.32
N THR A 1085 4.17 -127.72 -57.06
CA THR A 1085 2.78 -128.26 -57.16
C THR A 1085 1.67 -127.17 -57.28
N VAL A 1086 0.46 -127.63 -57.63
CA VAL A 1086 -0.88 -127.01 -57.86
C VAL A 1086 -1.50 -126.41 -56.55
N THR A 1087 -2.32 -125.33 -56.48
CA THR A 1087 -3.65 -125.10 -57.17
C THR A 1087 -4.19 -123.64 -57.13
N ALA A 1088 -4.75 -123.17 -58.28
CA ALA A 1088 -5.76 -122.12 -58.67
C ALA A 1088 -6.39 -121.06 -57.68
N THR A 1089 -7.13 -119.96 -58.05
CA THR A 1089 -7.96 -119.64 -59.26
C THR A 1089 -8.37 -118.12 -59.41
N LEU A 1090 -8.32 -117.51 -60.63
CA LEU A 1090 -9.17 -116.44 -61.33
C LEU A 1090 -9.71 -115.14 -60.61
N SER A 1091 -10.11 -113.97 -61.22
CA SER A 1091 -10.30 -113.48 -62.63
C SER A 1091 -10.52 -111.93 -62.83
N GLN A 1092 -10.05 -111.32 -63.96
CA GLN A 1092 -10.64 -110.18 -64.80
C GLN A 1092 -10.83 -108.73 -64.20
N ASN A 1093 -11.13 -107.57 -64.86
CA ASN A 1093 -11.17 -106.94 -66.24
C ASN A 1093 -11.43 -105.37 -66.13
N ILE A 1094 -11.49 -104.44 -67.13
CA ILE A 1094 -10.69 -104.10 -68.37
C ILE A 1094 -11.14 -102.74 -69.07
N GLN A 1095 -10.29 -102.06 -69.88
CA GLN A 1095 -10.53 -101.04 -70.98
C GLN A 1095 -10.66 -99.47 -70.79
N GLN A 1096 -10.72 -98.70 -71.91
CA GLN A 1096 -10.52 -97.21 -72.17
C GLN A 1096 -11.64 -96.62 -73.13
N PRO A 1097 -11.54 -95.50 -73.95
CA PRO A 1097 -10.91 -94.13 -73.93
C PRO A 1097 -11.76 -92.92 -74.54
N LYS A 1098 -11.21 -91.65 -74.55
CA LYS A 1098 -11.35 -90.51 -75.56
C LYS A 1098 -12.53 -89.46 -75.69
N SER A 1099 -12.14 -88.14 -75.66
CA SER A 1099 -12.44 -86.94 -76.54
C SER A 1099 -13.76 -86.08 -76.68
N ALA A 1100 -13.68 -84.78 -76.28
CA ALA A 1100 -13.99 -83.46 -76.96
C ALA A 1100 -15.41 -82.88 -77.37
N GLY A 1101 -15.70 -81.58 -77.05
CA GLY A 1101 -16.43 -80.60 -77.94
C GLY A 1101 -17.44 -79.49 -77.43
N ARG A 1102 -17.11 -78.18 -77.61
CA ARG A 1102 -17.90 -76.92 -77.96
C ARG A 1102 -19.08 -76.24 -77.13
N THR A 1103 -18.81 -74.99 -76.65
CA THR A 1103 -19.48 -73.63 -76.81
C THR A 1103 -20.99 -73.26 -76.60
N GLN A 1104 -21.21 -72.20 -75.77
CA GLN A 1104 -22.00 -70.92 -75.94
C GLN A 1104 -23.29 -70.55 -75.14
N ASP A 1105 -23.43 -69.22 -74.87
CA ASP A 1105 -24.54 -68.34 -74.41
C ASP A 1105 -24.93 -68.20 -72.89
N LEU A 1106 -25.59 -67.07 -72.54
CA LEU A 1106 -25.75 -66.39 -71.20
C LEU A 1106 -27.17 -65.74 -71.05
N PRO A 1107 -27.59 -65.06 -69.94
CA PRO A 1107 -27.09 -64.94 -68.54
C PRO A 1107 -28.17 -65.18 -67.42
N VAL A 1108 -27.78 -65.40 -66.13
CA VAL A 1108 -28.65 -65.21 -64.93
C VAL A 1108 -27.83 -64.80 -63.66
N SER A 1109 -28.55 -64.40 -62.60
CA SER A 1109 -28.17 -63.80 -61.30
C SER A 1109 -27.20 -64.54 -60.34
N ASP A 1110 -26.78 -63.83 -59.28
CA ASP A 1110 -25.92 -64.26 -58.16
C ASP A 1110 -26.25 -65.62 -57.52
N ILE A 1111 -25.18 -66.37 -57.21
CA ILE A 1111 -25.02 -67.31 -56.07
C ILE A 1111 -23.51 -67.59 -55.93
N ALA A 1112 -23.01 -67.87 -54.72
CA ALA A 1112 -21.58 -68.01 -54.45
C ALA A 1112 -20.98 -69.39 -54.86
N VAL A 1113 -19.75 -69.39 -55.42
CA VAL A 1113 -18.68 -70.44 -55.33
C VAL A 1113 -17.44 -70.05 -56.19
N ASN A 1114 -16.25 -70.44 -55.72
CA ASN A 1114 -14.88 -70.55 -56.29
C ASN A 1114 -14.42 -69.89 -57.64
N ASP A 1115 -13.22 -69.27 -57.57
CA ASP A 1115 -12.01 -69.37 -58.46
C ASP A 1115 -11.89 -68.83 -59.94
N ILE A 1116 -10.65 -68.36 -60.23
CA ILE A 1116 -9.84 -68.39 -61.50
C ILE A 1116 -9.77 -67.19 -62.52
N GLU A 1117 -8.49 -66.82 -62.78
CA GLU A 1117 -7.72 -66.12 -63.87
C GLU A 1117 -8.27 -65.28 -65.08
N THR A 1118 -7.50 -64.21 -65.39
CA THR A 1118 -7.17 -63.59 -66.73
C THR A 1118 -8.26 -62.88 -67.57
N GLY A 1119 -7.98 -61.94 -68.51
CA GLY A 1119 -6.74 -61.20 -68.86
C GLY A 1119 -6.79 -60.44 -70.23
N ALA A 1120 -5.89 -59.45 -70.41
CA ALA A 1120 -5.43 -58.78 -71.67
C ALA A 1120 -6.29 -57.74 -72.46
N GLY A 1121 -5.60 -56.70 -73.00
CA GLY A 1121 -5.93 -55.96 -74.25
C GLY A 1121 -6.75 -54.65 -74.16
N ASN A 1122 -6.22 -53.43 -73.94
CA ASN A 1122 -5.21 -52.62 -74.67
C ASN A 1122 -5.78 -51.66 -75.76
N ASN A 1123 -5.75 -50.33 -75.52
CA ASN A 1123 -5.29 -49.24 -76.44
C ASN A 1123 -5.79 -47.83 -76.02
N ASN A 1124 -4.85 -46.87 -75.96
CA ASN A 1124 -4.94 -45.42 -76.22
C ASN A 1124 -5.99 -44.56 -75.45
N ASN A 1125 -5.65 -43.39 -74.89
CA ASN A 1125 -4.99 -42.28 -75.58
C ASN A 1125 -4.14 -41.38 -74.66
N ASP A 1126 -3.29 -40.52 -75.25
CA ASP A 1126 -2.34 -39.64 -74.55
C ASP A 1126 -2.96 -38.45 -73.79
N SER A 1127 -2.27 -38.02 -72.71
CA SER A 1127 -1.59 -36.70 -72.56
C SER A 1127 -1.76 -36.02 -71.18
N ALA A 1128 -0.64 -35.46 -70.68
CA ALA A 1128 -0.45 -34.22 -69.90
C ALA A 1128 -1.38 -33.87 -68.69
N GLU A 1129 -0.92 -33.18 -67.62
CA GLU A 1129 0.40 -32.89 -67.04
C GLU A 1129 0.16 -32.27 -65.63
N ASN A 1130 1.18 -32.28 -64.77
CA ASN A 1130 1.37 -31.38 -63.61
C ASN A 1130 0.36 -31.36 -62.43
N LYS A 1131 0.88 -31.82 -61.28
CA LYS A 1131 0.86 -31.22 -59.94
C LYS A 1131 -0.23 -30.22 -59.46
N ASP A 1132 -0.50 -30.42 -58.16
CA ASP A 1132 -0.52 -29.43 -57.06
C ASP A 1132 -1.85 -28.83 -56.55
N LYS A 1133 -1.79 -28.50 -55.25
CA LYS A 1133 -2.65 -27.61 -54.45
C LYS A 1133 -4.14 -27.94 -54.19
N SER A 1134 -4.31 -28.54 -53.01
CA SER A 1134 -5.00 -27.95 -51.83
C SER A 1134 -6.51 -27.64 -51.83
N THR A 1135 -7.14 -28.08 -50.72
CA THR A 1135 -8.30 -27.46 -50.03
C THR A 1135 -9.61 -27.23 -50.79
N SER A 1136 -10.65 -27.99 -50.42
CA SER A 1136 -11.95 -27.40 -50.06
C SER A 1136 -12.80 -28.34 -49.18
N THR A 1137 -13.52 -27.74 -48.24
CA THR A 1137 -14.59 -28.34 -47.42
C THR A 1137 -15.87 -28.61 -48.21
N ALA A 1138 -16.58 -29.70 -47.88
CA ALA A 1138 -17.98 -29.99 -48.21
C ALA A 1138 -18.41 -31.26 -47.43
N GLU A 1139 -19.67 -31.54 -47.05
CA GLU A 1139 -20.90 -30.73 -46.93
C GLU A 1139 -21.95 -31.56 -46.14
N GLN A 1140 -22.94 -30.89 -45.52
CA GLN A 1140 -24.33 -31.37 -45.28
C GLN A 1140 -24.58 -32.69 -44.45
N GLN A 1141 -25.78 -32.96 -43.91
CA GLN A 1141 -26.92 -32.15 -43.42
C GLN A 1141 -27.95 -33.08 -42.75
N GLU A 1142 -28.54 -32.69 -41.60
CA GLU A 1142 -29.90 -33.03 -41.11
C GLU A 1142 -30.13 -32.34 -39.74
N SER A 1143 -31.35 -31.96 -39.29
CA SER A 1143 -32.60 -31.61 -39.98
C SER A 1143 -33.56 -30.82 -39.03
N ASN A 1144 -34.57 -30.16 -39.60
CA ASN A 1144 -35.83 -29.64 -38.98
C ASN A 1144 -35.91 -28.24 -38.28
N PHE A 1145 -36.71 -27.37 -38.92
CA PHE A 1145 -37.77 -26.45 -38.42
C PHE A 1145 -37.74 -25.90 -36.96
N SER A 1146 -38.06 -24.62 -36.68
CA SER A 1146 -39.11 -23.76 -37.27
C SER A 1146 -38.92 -22.26 -36.97
N ASN A 1147 -39.26 -21.39 -37.95
CA ASN A 1147 -39.91 -20.04 -37.90
C ASN A 1147 -39.79 -19.14 -36.61
N ILE A 1148 -39.67 -17.80 -36.66
CA ILE A 1148 -40.10 -16.83 -37.70
C ILE A 1148 -39.46 -15.42 -37.47
N THR A 1149 -39.34 -14.58 -38.53
CA THR A 1149 -39.33 -13.06 -38.57
C THR A 1149 -38.51 -12.23 -37.55
N SER A 1150 -37.82 -11.11 -37.85
CA SER A 1150 -37.04 -10.53 -38.98
C SER A 1150 -36.69 -9.06 -38.63
N CYS A 1151 -35.85 -8.38 -39.43
CA CYS A 1151 -35.48 -6.94 -39.35
C CYS A 1151 -34.47 -6.57 -38.23
N LEU A 1152 -33.31 -5.97 -38.48
CA LEU A 1152 -32.92 -4.73 -39.23
C LEU A 1152 -32.95 -3.45 -38.38
N ALA A 1153 -31.77 -3.06 -37.87
CA ALA A 1153 -31.28 -1.69 -37.95
C ALA A 1153 -29.76 -1.64 -37.66
N SER A 1154 -28.99 -1.05 -38.57
CA SER A 1154 -27.61 -0.60 -38.32
C SER A 1154 -27.61 0.92 -38.16
N TYR A 1155 -26.80 1.49 -37.26
CA TYR A 1155 -26.42 2.90 -37.37
C TYR A 1155 -24.95 3.13 -37.01
N LYS A 1156 -24.39 4.18 -37.62
CA LYS A 1156 -23.02 4.71 -37.41
C LYS A 1156 -23.12 6.19 -37.07
N GLY A 1157 -22.11 6.70 -36.36
CA GLY A 1157 -21.90 8.13 -36.11
C GLY A 1157 -21.95 8.45 -34.61
N SER A 1158 -21.20 9.44 -34.12
CA SER A 1158 -20.18 10.27 -34.79
C SER A 1158 -19.23 10.87 -33.77
N ALA A 1159 -18.01 11.25 -34.19
CA ALA A 1159 -17.11 12.05 -33.38
C ALA A 1159 -17.42 13.55 -33.56
N GLU A 1160 -17.18 14.34 -32.51
CA GLU A 1160 -17.14 15.81 -32.58
C GLU A 1160 -16.16 16.35 -31.52
N CYS A 1161 -15.76 17.62 -31.60
CA CYS A 1161 -14.62 18.18 -30.86
C CYS A 1161 -14.72 19.72 -30.79
N ILE A 1162 -13.89 20.33 -29.92
CA ILE A 1162 -13.64 21.79 -29.76
C ILE A 1162 -14.69 22.57 -28.92
N LEU A 1163 -14.33 22.84 -27.65
CA LEU A 1163 -14.05 24.18 -27.04
C LEU A 1163 -14.89 25.43 -27.44
N PRO A 1164 -15.05 26.45 -26.58
CA PRO A 1164 -14.15 26.87 -25.48
C PRO A 1164 -14.63 26.59 -24.05
#